data_AF-A0A667ZJ88-F1
#
_entry.id   AF-A0A667ZJ88-F1
#
_cell.length_a   1.000
_cell.length_b   1.000
_cell.length_c   1.000
_cell.angle_alpha   90.00
_cell.angle_beta   90.00
_cell.angle_gamma   90.00
#
_symmetry.space_group_name_H-M   'P 1'
#
loop_
_entity.id
_entity.type
_entity.pdbx_description
1 polymer ?
#
loop_
_entity_poly.entity_id
_entity_poly.type
_entity_poly.pdbx_seq_one_letter_code
_entity_poly.pdbx_strand_id
1 'polypeptide(L)'
;PAVSWLPDHSWFSLLSQLEFPNQLEWKYQRPIALPGSVIFTPHCEEVQKKMLDVSKKHCLCFACFLSFLLLFVPITSLTVVLLSSLSENEKAFLWSKRHCGDKASTFLHLLLGGAPRWQSEDLTEIYTIVDHWPIHLPEEALFLLSDNFPDLTVREAAVHYFEQISEGALEQFLPQLVQALKSEWELDGPLVTLLLDRSLKSIRIAQQLYWLLVDAQDDAHYQSWFSKVQAALRHCCGRALRQELEQETRLVTLLMQVADKIRTTDKARRKDVLRREKWKIDNFFRDGISCCLPLDPAVHVVGVDVDVRVIGTKHYLCLSSLRTNKTSGCLIVLCVAQTGDNLRQDMLVLQIVRVMDRVWLEEGMDMRMVTYRCLSTGRDQGLVEVVPEAVTLGKIQQEWGLGGPLREDTLEKWFHMWNKTEEDYEKAVVNFLHSCAGWCVATFILGICDRHNDNIMLKHSGHMFHIDFGKIMGNAQKFANIKRDRTPFVFTTEMQHFITGGGKNPQRFHRFVELCCDAYNVIRGRTALILGMLQLMLGAGMPEMKDIQDLQYVQKNLRPHDSDLEATSYFTKKIKESMECLAVKFNFVTHIIAQRNKPGPLTQAASPAPNNNIQEAVIQRYTVKGKDVVRLFVLWFFNPKCLHECLKDILVLFCSVSSGKHTLLISLTIYSPVHHELMIYAHIYTGHILIYFFFFQQRLANGSTPDAYVVTRLRPDPYSRSKRKTKVVRNNVNPTFNELLEYTDVPTLHEKVLEVTVKSKKAFVVATNVRLEEKVLDKEQWFPLGNSPI
;
A
#
# COMPACT_ATOMS: atom_id res chain seq x y z
N PRO A 1 -23.09 -44.32 40.54
CA PRO A 1 -23.72 -45.17 39.50
C PRO A 1 -24.66 -44.31 38.64
N ALA A 2 -24.12 -43.44 37.78
CA ALA A 2 -23.78 -43.72 36.39
C ALA A 2 -25.01 -43.91 35.48
N VAL A 3 -25.53 -42.80 34.91
CA VAL A 3 -25.99 -42.72 33.52
C VAL A 3 -25.63 -41.33 32.99
N SER A 4 -25.06 -41.32 31.79
CA SER A 4 -24.31 -40.27 31.09
C SER A 4 -25.14 -39.10 30.57
N TRP A 5 -24.54 -37.91 30.67
CA TRP A 5 -24.93 -36.70 29.94
C TRP A 5 -24.38 -36.74 28.49
N LEU A 6 -25.27 -36.63 27.51
CA LEU A 6 -24.97 -36.17 26.15
C LEU A 6 -25.81 -34.90 25.93
N PRO A 7 -25.25 -33.79 25.41
CA PRO A 7 -26.05 -32.61 25.11
C PRO A 7 -26.64 -32.72 23.70
N ASP A 8 -27.97 -32.87 23.63
CA ASP A 8 -28.73 -32.74 22.39
C ASP A 8 -28.67 -31.29 21.89
N HIS A 9 -28.09 -31.11 20.70
CA HIS A 9 -28.17 -29.89 19.91
C HIS A 9 -29.57 -29.81 19.27
N SER A 10 -30.49 -29.05 19.86
CA SER A 10 -31.75 -28.67 19.20
C SER A 10 -31.90 -27.15 19.17
N TRP A 11 -31.20 -26.50 18.24
CA TRP A 11 -31.26 -25.06 17.97
C TRP A 11 -32.53 -24.63 17.20
N PHE A 12 -33.34 -25.59 16.75
CA PHE A 12 -34.44 -25.36 15.81
C PHE A 12 -35.78 -24.93 16.43
N SER A 13 -36.00 -25.10 17.73
CA SER A 13 -37.34 -24.89 18.31
C SER A 13 -37.74 -23.43 18.53
N LEU A 14 -36.84 -22.45 18.30
CA LEU A 14 -37.14 -21.03 18.54
C LEU A 14 -37.35 -20.17 17.28
N LEU A 15 -36.98 -20.66 16.08
CA LEU A 15 -37.11 -19.91 14.82
C LEU A 15 -38.24 -20.41 13.90
N SER A 16 -38.86 -21.56 14.20
CA SER A 16 -39.90 -22.19 13.37
C SER A 16 -41.27 -22.27 14.06
N GLN A 17 -41.79 -21.14 14.58
CA GLN A 17 -43.18 -21.06 15.06
C GLN A 17 -44.09 -20.24 14.13
N LEU A 18 -44.05 -20.56 12.84
CA LEU A 18 -45.12 -20.25 11.90
C LEU A 18 -45.41 -21.53 11.10
N GLU A 19 -46.20 -22.42 11.68
CA GLU A 19 -46.74 -23.58 10.98
C GLU A 19 -47.78 -23.11 9.96
N PHE A 20 -47.42 -23.17 8.67
CA PHE A 20 -48.41 -23.12 7.60
C PHE A 20 -48.80 -24.56 7.25
N PRO A 21 -50.02 -25.01 7.57
CA PRO A 21 -50.44 -26.37 7.27
C PRO A 21 -50.59 -26.48 5.75
N ASN A 22 -49.76 -27.33 5.13
CA ASN A 22 -49.72 -27.72 3.71
C ASN A 22 -48.64 -27.07 2.82
N GLN A 23 -47.41 -26.86 3.31
CA GLN A 23 -46.26 -26.77 2.40
C GLN A 23 -45.63 -28.16 2.21
N LEU A 24 -45.67 -28.66 0.97
CA LEU A 24 -44.82 -29.76 0.53
C LEU A 24 -43.35 -29.29 0.63
N GLU A 25 -42.63 -29.84 1.60
CA GLU A 25 -41.22 -29.54 1.80
C GLU A 25 -40.39 -30.43 0.87
N TRP A 26 -39.89 -29.86 -0.23
CA TRP A 26 -38.94 -30.55 -1.09
C TRP A 26 -37.58 -30.59 -0.39
N LYS A 27 -37.26 -31.71 0.26
CA LYS A 27 -35.91 -31.94 0.79
C LYS A 27 -35.03 -32.50 -0.30
N TYR A 28 -34.01 -31.74 -0.70
CA TYR A 28 -32.94 -32.25 -1.54
C TYR A 28 -32.26 -33.42 -0.81
N GLN A 29 -32.21 -34.58 -1.46
CA GLN A 29 -31.42 -35.70 -0.99
C GLN A 29 -30.13 -35.75 -1.81
N ARG A 30 -29.01 -35.55 -1.13
CA ARG A 30 -27.67 -35.64 -1.71
C ARG A 30 -27.49 -36.98 -2.43
N PRO A 31 -27.11 -37.00 -3.73
CA PRO A 31 -26.63 -38.20 -4.40
C PRO A 31 -25.52 -38.87 -3.59
N ILE A 32 -25.65 -40.18 -3.37
CA ILE A 32 -24.74 -40.95 -2.52
C ILE A 32 -23.35 -40.96 -3.19
N ALA A 33 -22.36 -40.33 -2.56
CA ALA A 33 -20.97 -40.52 -2.93
C ALA A 33 -20.66 -42.02 -2.83
N LEU A 34 -20.13 -42.62 -3.90
CA LEU A 34 -19.89 -44.07 -3.96
C LEU A 34 -18.45 -44.35 -3.50
N PRO A 35 -18.23 -44.82 -2.26
CA PRO A 35 -16.89 -45.09 -1.76
C PRO A 35 -16.23 -46.19 -2.61
N GLY A 36 -15.06 -45.91 -3.18
CA GLY A 36 -14.34 -46.84 -4.07
C GLY A 36 -14.67 -46.72 -5.56
N SER A 37 -15.59 -45.84 -5.97
CA SER A 37 -15.84 -45.52 -7.39
C SER A 37 -14.72 -44.68 -8.03
N VAL A 38 -14.00 -43.91 -7.21
CA VAL A 38 -12.80 -43.15 -7.60
C VAL A 38 -11.60 -43.74 -6.87
N ILE A 39 -10.72 -44.40 -7.62
CA ILE A 39 -9.40 -44.81 -7.14
C ILE A 39 -8.40 -43.76 -7.63
N PHE A 40 -7.91 -42.92 -6.72
CA PHE A 40 -6.84 -41.98 -7.05
C PHE A 40 -5.60 -42.76 -7.49
N THR A 41 -5.13 -42.45 -8.69
CA THR A 41 -3.92 -43.03 -9.27
C THR A 41 -2.67 -42.34 -8.70
N PRO A 42 -1.51 -43.02 -8.67
CA PRO A 42 -0.27 -42.43 -8.16
C PRO A 42 0.09 -41.12 -8.87
N HIS A 43 0.83 -40.27 -8.15
CA HIS A 43 1.28 -38.94 -8.55
C HIS A 43 1.67 -38.85 -10.04
N CYS A 44 0.95 -38.04 -10.81
CA CYS A 44 1.25 -37.78 -12.22
C CYS A 44 1.92 -36.40 -12.36
N GLU A 45 3.24 -36.37 -12.53
CA GLU A 45 4.02 -35.14 -12.67
C GLU A 45 3.54 -34.27 -13.85
N GLU A 46 3.07 -34.89 -14.94
CA GLU A 46 2.55 -34.17 -16.09
C GLU A 46 1.27 -33.40 -15.75
N VAL A 47 0.36 -34.01 -14.98
CA VAL A 47 -0.89 -33.37 -14.53
C VAL A 47 -0.58 -32.27 -13.54
N GLN A 48 0.33 -32.50 -12.58
CA GLN A 48 0.71 -31.49 -11.60
C GLN A 48 1.40 -30.29 -12.26
N LYS A 49 2.33 -30.53 -13.21
CA LYS A 49 2.96 -29.46 -13.99
C LYS A 49 1.93 -28.69 -14.79
N LYS A 50 0.97 -29.39 -15.42
CA LYS A 50 -0.11 -28.72 -16.16
C LYS A 50 -1.03 -27.92 -15.26
N MET A 51 -1.40 -28.43 -14.07
CA MET A 51 -2.19 -27.72 -13.07
C MET A 51 -1.45 -26.50 -12.53
N LEU A 52 -0.12 -26.58 -12.35
CA LEU A 52 0.71 -25.45 -11.95
C LEU A 52 0.81 -24.40 -13.07
N ASP A 53 1.00 -24.83 -14.32
CA ASP A 53 1.03 -23.94 -15.49
C ASP A 53 -0.32 -23.26 -15.69
N VAL A 54 -1.42 -24.02 -15.52
CA VAL A 54 -2.80 -23.54 -15.50
C VAL A 54 -2.96 -22.56 -14.32
N SER A 55 -2.67 -22.93 -13.08
CA SER A 55 -2.78 -22.03 -11.93
C SER A 55 -2.05 -20.70 -12.15
N LYS A 56 -0.81 -20.74 -12.67
CA LYS A 56 -0.07 -19.55 -13.07
C LYS A 56 -0.83 -18.77 -14.16
N LYS A 57 -1.27 -19.44 -15.24
CA LYS A 57 -1.94 -18.86 -16.43
C LYS A 57 -3.33 -18.33 -16.15
N HIS A 58 -4.07 -18.94 -15.24
CA HIS A 58 -5.44 -18.57 -14.88
C HIS A 58 -5.48 -17.52 -13.79
N CYS A 59 -4.35 -17.24 -13.14
CA CYS A 59 -4.17 -15.90 -12.59
C CYS A 59 -4.24 -14.85 -13.73
N LEU A 60 -3.77 -15.14 -14.96
CA LEU A 60 -3.55 -14.20 -16.10
C LEU A 60 -4.72 -13.99 -17.08
N CYS A 61 -5.83 -14.74 -17.03
CA CYS A 61 -6.76 -14.79 -18.17
C CYS A 61 -7.95 -13.81 -18.04
N PHE A 62 -7.80 -12.56 -18.48
CA PHE A 62 -8.90 -11.74 -19.02
C PHE A 62 -8.41 -10.72 -20.07
N ALA A 63 -7.65 -11.20 -21.06
CA ALA A 63 -7.28 -10.41 -22.22
C ALA A 63 -7.37 -11.26 -23.49
N CYS A 64 -8.60 -11.52 -23.97
CA CYS A 64 -8.86 -11.78 -25.40
C CYS A 64 -10.33 -11.88 -25.82
N PHE A 65 -11.33 -11.83 -24.93
CA PHE A 65 -12.74 -12.08 -25.32
C PHE A 65 -13.67 -10.85 -25.37
N LEU A 66 -13.13 -9.63 -25.40
CA LEU A 66 -13.93 -8.40 -25.46
C LEU A 66 -14.12 -7.81 -26.87
N SER A 67 -13.59 -8.46 -27.92
CA SER A 67 -13.77 -7.99 -29.30
C SER A 67 -14.92 -8.66 -30.06
N PHE A 68 -15.63 -9.64 -29.48
CA PHE A 68 -16.62 -10.44 -30.23
C PHE A 68 -18.04 -10.47 -29.65
N LEU A 69 -18.31 -9.88 -28.48
CA LEU A 69 -19.63 -9.96 -27.83
C LEU A 69 -20.32 -8.59 -27.63
N LEU A 70 -20.13 -7.65 -28.55
CA LEU A 70 -20.79 -6.34 -28.50
C LEU A 70 -22.10 -6.24 -29.30
N LEU A 71 -22.72 -7.34 -29.74
CA LEU A 71 -23.91 -7.25 -30.61
C LEU A 71 -25.20 -7.90 -30.13
N PHE A 72 -25.23 -8.80 -29.14
CA PHE A 72 -26.51 -9.37 -28.69
C PHE A 72 -26.46 -9.77 -27.21
N VAL A 73 -27.28 -9.08 -26.39
CA VAL A 73 -27.93 -9.49 -25.10
C VAL A 73 -27.96 -8.30 -24.11
N PRO A 74 -29.13 -7.97 -23.50
CA PRO A 74 -29.25 -6.92 -22.49
C PRO A 74 -28.69 -7.34 -21.13
N ILE A 75 -28.18 -6.36 -20.41
CA ILE A 75 -27.37 -6.41 -19.20
C ILE A 75 -28.21 -6.86 -17.98
N THR A 76 -27.93 -8.03 -17.41
CA THR A 76 -28.03 -8.34 -15.97
C THR A 76 -27.09 -9.51 -15.63
N SER A 77 -26.31 -9.36 -14.55
CA SER A 77 -25.35 -10.31 -13.97
C SER A 77 -24.02 -10.53 -14.71
N LEU A 78 -23.02 -9.72 -14.34
CA LEU A 78 -21.63 -9.83 -14.74
C LEU A 78 -20.82 -10.45 -13.58
N THR A 79 -20.98 -11.75 -13.32
CA THR A 79 -20.24 -12.49 -12.26
C THR A 79 -19.84 -13.86 -12.80
N VAL A 80 -18.77 -13.89 -13.58
CA VAL A 80 -18.13 -15.15 -14.03
C VAL A 80 -16.64 -14.91 -14.19
N VAL A 81 -15.81 -15.02 -13.14
CA VAL A 81 -14.35 -14.84 -13.30
C VAL A 81 -13.46 -15.63 -12.32
N LEU A 82 -13.70 -16.92 -12.18
CA LEU A 82 -12.53 -17.82 -12.11
C LEU A 82 -12.70 -19.00 -13.05
N LEU A 83 -13.95 -19.40 -13.30
CA LEU A 83 -14.31 -20.54 -14.16
C LEU A 83 -14.57 -20.19 -15.64
N SER A 84 -14.70 -18.91 -15.99
CA SER A 84 -14.74 -18.47 -17.41
C SER A 84 -13.37 -18.49 -18.10
N SER A 85 -12.29 -18.74 -17.35
CA SER A 85 -10.93 -18.57 -17.86
C SER A 85 -10.29 -19.87 -18.37
N LEU A 86 -10.73 -21.04 -17.87
CA LEU A 86 -10.29 -22.34 -18.39
C LEU A 86 -10.81 -22.46 -19.83
N SER A 87 -9.91 -22.63 -20.79
CA SER A 87 -10.33 -23.00 -22.15
C SER A 87 -11.07 -24.34 -22.10
N GLU A 88 -11.98 -24.58 -23.05
CA GLU A 88 -12.69 -25.86 -23.10
C GLU A 88 -11.73 -27.06 -23.15
N ASN A 89 -10.55 -26.89 -23.76
CA ASN A 89 -9.49 -27.88 -23.75
C ASN A 89 -8.87 -28.09 -22.37
N GLU A 90 -8.66 -27.02 -21.59
CA GLU A 90 -8.16 -27.11 -20.21
C GLU A 90 -9.20 -27.72 -19.29
N LYS A 91 -10.47 -27.34 -19.41
CA LYS A 91 -11.58 -27.97 -18.66
C LYS A 91 -11.65 -29.46 -18.93
N ALA A 92 -11.71 -29.84 -20.21
CA ALA A 92 -11.76 -31.24 -20.61
C ALA A 92 -10.51 -32.01 -20.15
N PHE A 93 -9.32 -31.41 -20.24
CA PHE A 93 -8.09 -32.02 -19.75
C PHE A 93 -8.13 -32.27 -18.25
N LEU A 94 -8.41 -31.24 -17.45
CA LEU A 94 -8.47 -31.33 -15.98
C LEU A 94 -9.50 -32.37 -15.55
N TRP A 95 -10.70 -32.33 -16.13
CA TRP A 95 -11.74 -33.30 -15.82
C TRP A 95 -11.38 -34.72 -16.25
N SER A 96 -10.76 -34.91 -17.42
CA SER A 96 -10.30 -36.24 -17.86
C SER A 96 -9.23 -36.85 -16.94
N LYS A 97 -8.51 -36.01 -16.20
CA LYS A 97 -7.43 -36.38 -15.28
C LYS A 97 -7.82 -36.25 -13.81
N ARG A 98 -9.11 -36.14 -13.49
CA ARG A 98 -9.62 -35.99 -12.12
C ARG A 98 -9.21 -37.09 -11.14
N HIS A 99 -8.94 -38.30 -11.63
CA HIS A 99 -8.44 -39.41 -10.82
C HIS A 99 -6.91 -39.38 -10.60
N CYS A 100 -6.19 -38.43 -11.21
CA CYS A 100 -4.74 -38.26 -11.09
C CYS A 100 -4.36 -37.24 -10.00
N GLY A 101 -5.15 -37.17 -8.92
CA GLY A 101 -4.87 -36.32 -7.76
C GLY A 101 -4.19 -37.11 -6.64
N ASP A 102 -3.08 -36.60 -6.12
CA ASP A 102 -2.49 -37.07 -4.87
C ASP A 102 -3.19 -36.38 -3.67
N LYS A 103 -3.15 -37.00 -2.48
CA LYS A 103 -3.59 -36.42 -1.19
C LYS A 103 -2.81 -35.15 -0.80
N ALA A 104 -1.82 -34.74 -1.58
CA ALA A 104 -1.05 -33.51 -1.42
C ALA A 104 -1.37 -32.44 -2.49
N SER A 105 -2.30 -32.68 -3.41
CA SER A 105 -2.61 -31.74 -4.50
C SER A 105 -3.52 -30.59 -4.03
N THR A 106 -3.17 -29.34 -4.34
CA THR A 106 -3.82 -28.13 -3.81
C THR A 106 -4.52 -27.30 -4.90
N PHE A 107 -5.40 -27.93 -5.70
CA PHE A 107 -6.02 -27.30 -6.86
C PHE A 107 -7.46 -27.79 -7.14
N LEU A 108 -8.21 -28.19 -6.12
CA LEU A 108 -9.60 -28.66 -6.22
C LEU A 108 -10.49 -27.66 -6.95
N HIS A 109 -10.36 -26.37 -6.66
CA HIS A 109 -11.09 -25.30 -7.34
C HIS A 109 -10.86 -25.29 -8.87
N LEU A 110 -9.65 -25.60 -9.35
CA LEU A 110 -9.39 -25.72 -10.80
C LEU A 110 -10.00 -27.00 -11.37
N LEU A 111 -9.93 -28.10 -10.62
CA LEU A 111 -10.49 -29.38 -11.04
C LEU A 111 -12.02 -29.32 -11.17
N LEU A 112 -12.70 -28.82 -10.13
CA LEU A 112 -14.14 -28.60 -10.13
C LEU A 112 -14.55 -27.58 -11.20
N GLY A 113 -13.68 -26.62 -11.48
CA GLY A 113 -13.83 -25.70 -12.59
C GLY A 113 -13.82 -26.31 -13.99
N GLY A 114 -13.20 -27.49 -14.13
CA GLY A 114 -13.21 -28.28 -15.35
C GLY A 114 -14.43 -29.18 -15.50
N ALA A 115 -15.27 -29.32 -14.47
CA ALA A 115 -16.44 -30.19 -14.50
C ALA A 115 -17.39 -29.78 -15.65
N PRO A 116 -17.77 -30.72 -16.53
CA PRO A 116 -18.53 -30.40 -17.74
C PRO A 116 -19.93 -29.89 -17.41
N ARG A 117 -20.58 -30.46 -16.40
CA ARG A 117 -21.92 -30.06 -15.91
C ARG A 117 -22.07 -30.37 -14.41
N TRP A 118 -22.88 -29.55 -13.74
CA TRP A 118 -23.38 -29.82 -12.38
C TRP A 118 -24.75 -30.50 -12.46
N GLN A 119 -24.82 -31.61 -13.19
CA GLN A 119 -26.04 -32.41 -13.39
C GLN A 119 -26.01 -33.67 -12.53
N SER A 120 -27.18 -34.24 -12.25
CA SER A 120 -27.31 -35.43 -11.36
C SER A 120 -26.39 -36.60 -11.74
N GLU A 121 -26.05 -36.73 -13.01
CA GLU A 121 -25.16 -37.77 -13.56
C GLU A 121 -23.71 -37.59 -13.08
N ASP A 122 -23.23 -36.35 -12.97
CA ASP A 122 -21.85 -36.02 -12.60
C ASP A 122 -21.70 -35.77 -11.08
N LEU A 123 -22.79 -35.41 -10.37
CA LEU A 123 -22.75 -35.04 -8.95
C LEU A 123 -22.18 -36.14 -8.04
N THR A 124 -22.50 -37.41 -8.31
CA THR A 124 -21.98 -38.53 -7.53
C THR A 124 -20.45 -38.58 -7.57
N GLU A 125 -19.88 -38.35 -8.75
CA GLU A 125 -18.44 -38.36 -8.95
C GLU A 125 -17.79 -37.09 -8.38
N ILE A 126 -18.38 -35.92 -8.59
CA ILE A 126 -17.94 -34.64 -8.00
C ILE A 126 -17.86 -34.77 -6.47
N TYR A 127 -18.93 -35.23 -5.83
CA TYR A 127 -18.96 -35.36 -4.37
C TYR A 127 -17.99 -36.42 -3.86
N THR A 128 -17.79 -37.52 -4.60
CA THR A 128 -16.76 -38.50 -4.25
C THR A 128 -15.36 -37.88 -4.28
N ILE A 129 -15.06 -37.01 -5.26
CA ILE A 129 -13.78 -36.29 -5.32
C ILE A 129 -13.65 -35.34 -4.12
N VAL A 130 -14.66 -34.52 -3.86
CA VAL A 130 -14.66 -33.51 -2.78
C VAL A 130 -14.44 -34.16 -1.42
N ASP A 131 -15.15 -35.26 -1.11
CA ASP A 131 -15.03 -35.97 0.17
C ASP A 131 -13.62 -36.54 0.44
N HIS A 132 -12.84 -36.80 -0.63
CA HIS A 132 -11.53 -37.42 -0.53
C HIS A 132 -10.38 -36.46 -0.88
N TRP A 133 -10.67 -35.19 -1.14
CA TRP A 133 -9.67 -34.18 -1.50
C TRP A 133 -9.32 -33.30 -0.30
N PRO A 134 -8.13 -33.45 0.30
CA PRO A 134 -7.74 -32.63 1.43
C PRO A 134 -7.34 -31.22 0.99
N ILE A 135 -7.89 -30.22 1.66
CA ILE A 135 -7.53 -28.81 1.45
C ILE A 135 -6.50 -28.41 2.51
N HIS A 136 -5.32 -27.99 2.06
CA HIS A 136 -4.19 -27.64 2.94
C HIS A 136 -3.86 -26.15 2.95
N LEU A 137 -4.28 -25.42 1.91
CA LEU A 137 -3.93 -24.02 1.71
C LEU A 137 -5.17 -23.12 1.84
N PRO A 138 -5.05 -21.95 2.49
CA PRO A 138 -6.18 -21.04 2.65
C PRO A 138 -6.68 -20.49 1.31
N GLU A 139 -5.79 -20.23 0.36
CA GLU A 139 -6.17 -19.77 -0.99
C GLU A 139 -7.17 -20.71 -1.67
N GLU A 140 -7.00 -22.02 -1.55
CA GLU A 140 -7.90 -23.00 -2.14
C GLU A 140 -9.29 -22.96 -1.47
N ALA A 141 -9.35 -22.90 -0.15
CA ALA A 141 -10.60 -22.77 0.59
C ALA A 141 -11.32 -21.45 0.25
N LEU A 142 -10.59 -20.33 0.14
CA LEU A 142 -11.17 -19.03 -0.25
C LEU A 142 -11.81 -19.09 -1.65
N PHE A 143 -11.17 -19.74 -2.62
CA PHE A 143 -11.75 -19.88 -3.97
C PHE A 143 -13.04 -20.70 -3.95
N LEU A 144 -13.11 -21.76 -3.15
CA LEU A 144 -14.31 -22.60 -3.02
C LEU A 144 -15.44 -21.91 -2.24
N LEU A 145 -15.15 -20.84 -1.49
CA LEU A 145 -16.15 -19.99 -0.84
C LEU A 145 -16.67 -18.85 -1.75
N SER A 146 -16.14 -18.69 -2.96
CA SER A 146 -16.65 -17.70 -3.90
C SER A 146 -18.02 -18.10 -4.48
N ASP A 147 -18.69 -17.10 -5.06
CA ASP A 147 -19.90 -17.24 -5.87
C ASP A 147 -19.82 -18.24 -7.05
N ASN A 148 -18.60 -18.65 -7.47
CA ASN A 148 -18.42 -19.65 -8.51
C ASN A 148 -18.77 -21.07 -8.04
N PHE A 149 -18.78 -21.32 -6.74
CA PHE A 149 -19.09 -22.61 -6.14
C PHE A 149 -20.25 -22.47 -5.13
N PRO A 150 -21.49 -22.35 -5.63
CA PRO A 150 -22.68 -22.24 -4.78
C PRO A 150 -23.09 -23.57 -4.14
N ASP A 151 -22.51 -24.69 -4.57
CA ASP A 151 -22.85 -26.02 -4.08
C ASP A 151 -22.49 -26.22 -2.60
N LEU A 152 -23.47 -26.67 -1.81
CA LEU A 152 -23.32 -26.85 -0.37
C LEU A 152 -22.14 -27.77 0.01
N THR A 153 -22.00 -28.92 -0.66
CA THR A 153 -20.97 -29.93 -0.33
C THR A 153 -19.57 -29.36 -0.55
N VAL A 154 -19.39 -28.59 -1.62
CA VAL A 154 -18.12 -27.92 -1.90
C VAL A 154 -17.80 -26.85 -0.87
N ARG A 155 -18.81 -26.07 -0.46
CA ARG A 155 -18.65 -25.05 0.57
C ARG A 155 -18.37 -25.66 1.94
N GLU A 156 -19.01 -26.78 2.30
CA GLU A 156 -18.72 -27.55 3.50
C GLU A 156 -17.26 -27.99 3.55
N ALA A 157 -16.72 -28.51 2.44
CA ALA A 157 -15.30 -28.88 2.36
C ALA A 157 -14.37 -27.68 2.59
N ALA A 158 -14.71 -26.51 2.02
CA ALA A 158 -13.96 -25.28 2.23
C ALA A 158 -14.04 -24.78 3.68
N VAL A 159 -15.22 -24.85 4.30
CA VAL A 159 -15.45 -24.50 5.71
C VAL A 159 -14.65 -25.42 6.63
N HIS A 160 -14.56 -26.71 6.32
CA HIS A 160 -13.80 -27.67 7.10
C HIS A 160 -12.31 -27.31 7.24
N TYR A 161 -11.70 -26.68 6.22
CA TYR A 161 -10.36 -26.11 6.35
C TYR A 161 -10.31 -25.02 7.44
N PHE A 162 -11.26 -24.08 7.43
CA PHE A 162 -11.31 -22.99 8.40
C PHE A 162 -11.69 -23.44 9.82
N GLU A 163 -12.34 -24.59 9.98
CA GLU A 163 -12.56 -25.23 11.29
C GLU A 163 -11.25 -25.63 11.96
N GLN A 164 -10.27 -26.07 11.17
CA GLN A 164 -9.00 -26.63 11.65
C GLN A 164 -7.96 -25.56 12.02
N ILE A 165 -8.04 -24.36 11.44
CA ILE A 165 -7.05 -23.31 11.71
C ILE A 165 -7.26 -22.63 13.09
N SER A 166 -6.18 -22.03 13.61
CA SER A 166 -6.22 -21.27 14.86
C SER A 166 -7.09 -20.02 14.76
N GLU A 167 -7.57 -19.50 15.89
CA GLU A 167 -8.36 -18.26 15.94
C GLU A 167 -7.60 -17.08 15.34
N GLY A 168 -6.29 -16.97 15.63
CA GLY A 168 -5.46 -15.88 15.10
C GLY A 168 -5.30 -15.94 13.58
N ALA A 169 -5.28 -17.14 12.99
CA ALA A 169 -5.26 -17.31 11.53
C ALA A 169 -6.65 -17.02 10.93
N LEU A 170 -7.72 -17.50 11.55
CA LEU A 170 -9.09 -17.23 11.10
C LEU A 170 -9.42 -15.74 11.10
N GLU A 171 -8.96 -15.01 12.11
CA GLU A 171 -9.10 -13.56 12.24
C GLU A 171 -8.66 -12.82 10.96
N GLN A 172 -7.59 -13.30 10.33
CA GLN A 172 -7.00 -12.70 9.14
C GLN A 172 -7.82 -12.95 7.87
N PHE A 173 -8.88 -13.76 7.93
CA PHE A 173 -9.79 -14.03 6.81
C PHE A 173 -11.23 -13.60 7.11
N LEU A 174 -11.54 -13.12 8.33
CA LEU A 174 -12.90 -12.75 8.74
C LEU A 174 -13.60 -11.78 7.76
N PRO A 175 -12.96 -10.70 7.25
CA PRO A 175 -13.58 -9.85 6.24
C PRO A 175 -14.05 -10.61 4.99
N GLN A 176 -13.22 -11.51 4.46
CA GLN A 176 -13.54 -12.34 3.30
C GLN A 176 -14.66 -13.33 3.62
N LEU A 177 -14.61 -13.97 4.79
CA LEU A 177 -15.64 -14.91 5.23
C LEU A 177 -17.00 -14.21 5.42
N VAL A 178 -17.01 -12.98 5.95
CA VAL A 178 -18.24 -12.19 6.04
C VAL A 178 -18.79 -11.87 4.65
N GLN A 179 -17.95 -11.53 3.67
CA GLN A 179 -18.43 -11.34 2.29
C GLN A 179 -18.90 -12.64 1.65
N ALA A 180 -18.26 -13.77 1.94
CA ALA A 180 -18.64 -15.09 1.42
C ALA A 180 -20.02 -15.56 1.93
N LEU A 181 -20.56 -14.98 3.02
CA LEU A 181 -21.94 -15.21 3.46
C LEU A 181 -22.98 -14.82 2.41
N LYS A 182 -22.64 -13.94 1.46
CA LYS A 182 -23.53 -13.56 0.34
C LYS A 182 -23.82 -14.71 -0.61
N SER A 183 -22.97 -15.73 -0.61
CA SER A 183 -23.10 -16.94 -1.42
C SER A 183 -23.70 -18.12 -0.66
N GLU A 184 -24.08 -17.93 0.62
CA GLU A 184 -24.85 -18.92 1.37
C GLU A 184 -26.33 -18.85 1.00
N TRP A 185 -26.91 -20.01 0.78
CA TRP A 185 -28.32 -20.19 0.40
C TRP A 185 -29.21 -20.33 1.65
N GLU A 186 -28.65 -20.84 2.75
CA GLU A 186 -29.33 -21.09 4.02
C GLU A 186 -28.70 -20.32 5.18
N LEU A 187 -29.53 -19.91 6.15
CA LEU A 187 -29.08 -19.16 7.33
C LEU A 187 -28.32 -20.03 8.33
N ASP A 188 -28.52 -21.34 8.28
CA ASP A 188 -27.79 -22.38 9.01
C ASP A 188 -26.71 -23.06 8.14
N GLY A 189 -26.36 -22.45 7.00
CA GLY A 189 -25.28 -22.90 6.15
C GLY A 189 -23.94 -23.04 6.89
N PRO A 190 -23.01 -23.84 6.35
CA PRO A 190 -21.80 -24.27 7.05
C PRO A 190 -20.92 -23.08 7.47
N LEU A 191 -20.83 -22.04 6.64
CA LEU A 191 -20.05 -20.85 6.96
C LEU A 191 -20.67 -20.01 8.08
N VAL A 192 -22.00 -19.90 8.13
CA VAL A 192 -22.69 -19.20 9.23
C VAL A 192 -22.44 -19.93 10.55
N THR A 193 -22.60 -21.26 10.53
CA THR A 193 -22.39 -22.13 11.69
C THR A 193 -20.95 -22.04 12.19
N LEU A 194 -19.95 -22.12 11.30
CA LEU A 194 -18.54 -21.91 11.64
C LEU A 194 -18.34 -20.56 12.35
N LEU A 195 -18.81 -19.46 11.74
CA LEU A 195 -18.58 -18.11 12.28
C LEU A 195 -19.21 -17.94 13.67
N LEU A 196 -20.42 -18.47 13.88
CA LEU A 196 -21.08 -18.45 15.19
C LEU A 196 -20.34 -19.34 16.20
N ASP A 197 -19.96 -20.56 15.85
CA ASP A 197 -19.22 -21.46 16.74
C ASP A 197 -17.87 -20.90 17.17
N ARG A 198 -17.13 -20.27 16.25
CA ARG A 198 -15.85 -19.62 16.55
C ARG A 198 -16.05 -18.36 17.40
N SER A 199 -17.16 -17.63 17.22
CA SER A 199 -17.51 -16.50 18.08
C SER A 199 -17.77 -16.93 19.54
N LEU A 200 -18.34 -18.12 19.76
CA LEU A 200 -18.57 -18.66 21.11
C LEU A 200 -17.27 -19.06 21.82
N LYS A 201 -16.22 -19.38 21.06
CA LYS A 201 -14.92 -19.80 21.60
C LYS A 201 -13.96 -18.63 21.83
N SER A 202 -14.16 -17.49 21.16
CA SER A 202 -13.25 -16.35 21.22
C SER A 202 -13.98 -15.00 21.19
N ILE A 203 -13.83 -14.25 22.29
CA ILE A 203 -14.35 -12.88 22.42
C ILE A 203 -13.81 -11.98 21.30
N ARG A 204 -12.53 -12.16 20.91
CA ARG A 204 -11.91 -11.39 19.83
C ARG A 204 -12.58 -11.64 18.49
N ILE A 205 -12.85 -12.90 18.15
CA ILE A 205 -13.58 -13.27 16.93
C ILE A 205 -15.01 -12.74 16.98
N ALA A 206 -15.71 -12.91 18.11
CA ALA A 206 -17.08 -12.43 18.25
C ALA A 206 -17.21 -10.92 18.08
N GLN A 207 -16.32 -10.14 18.71
CA GLN A 207 -16.34 -8.69 18.63
C GLN A 207 -16.02 -8.21 17.21
N GLN A 208 -15.00 -8.78 16.55
CA GLN A 208 -14.65 -8.40 15.18
C GLN A 208 -15.75 -8.78 14.18
N LEU A 209 -16.30 -9.99 14.29
CA LEU A 209 -17.41 -10.44 13.48
C LEU A 209 -18.62 -9.52 13.67
N TYR A 210 -18.93 -9.12 14.90
CA TYR A 210 -19.99 -8.15 15.17
C TYR A 210 -19.80 -6.84 14.39
N TRP A 211 -18.61 -6.24 14.47
CA TRP A 211 -18.32 -4.97 13.78
C TRP A 211 -18.26 -5.10 12.26
N LEU A 212 -17.75 -6.21 11.72
CA LEU A 212 -17.81 -6.50 10.28
C LEU A 212 -19.25 -6.66 9.79
N LEU A 213 -20.13 -7.26 10.59
CA LEU A 213 -21.56 -7.36 10.28
C LEU A 213 -22.28 -6.01 10.41
N VAL A 214 -21.89 -5.15 11.36
CA VAL A 214 -22.39 -3.76 11.44
C VAL A 214 -22.05 -3.02 10.15
N ASP A 215 -20.80 -3.07 9.72
CA ASP A 215 -20.33 -2.41 8.50
C ASP A 215 -21.01 -2.95 7.23
N ALA A 216 -21.19 -4.28 7.14
CA ALA A 216 -21.80 -4.91 5.97
C ALA A 216 -23.31 -4.62 5.80
N GLN A 217 -23.99 -4.08 6.82
CA GLN A 217 -25.42 -3.75 6.74
C GLN A 217 -25.73 -2.59 5.79
N ASP A 218 -24.73 -1.83 5.33
CA ASP A 218 -24.90 -0.82 4.28
C ASP A 218 -25.15 -1.41 2.88
N ASP A 219 -25.06 -2.74 2.74
CA ASP A 219 -25.39 -3.46 1.52
C ASP A 219 -26.91 -3.58 1.33
N ALA A 220 -27.46 -2.92 0.31
CA ALA A 220 -28.90 -2.86 0.07
C ALA A 220 -29.55 -4.23 -0.23
N HIS A 221 -28.81 -5.21 -0.75
CA HIS A 221 -29.37 -6.53 -1.08
C HIS A 221 -29.24 -7.49 0.10
N TYR A 222 -28.12 -7.45 0.82
CA TYR A 222 -27.79 -8.42 1.87
C TYR A 222 -27.98 -7.89 3.30
N GLN A 223 -28.45 -6.65 3.48
CA GLN A 223 -28.69 -6.07 4.81
C GLN A 223 -29.49 -7.01 5.73
N SER A 224 -30.60 -7.56 5.24
CA SER A 224 -31.45 -8.48 6.01
C SER A 224 -30.68 -9.73 6.43
N TRP A 225 -29.85 -10.26 5.52
CA TRP A 225 -29.02 -11.44 5.77
C TRP A 225 -28.01 -11.19 6.89
N PHE A 226 -27.21 -10.13 6.77
CA PHE A 226 -26.23 -9.75 7.79
C PHE A 226 -26.87 -9.41 9.14
N SER A 227 -28.04 -8.77 9.12
CA SER A 227 -28.78 -8.45 10.35
C SER A 227 -29.22 -9.70 11.12
N LYS A 228 -29.62 -10.77 10.41
CA LYS A 228 -30.01 -12.04 11.03
C LYS A 228 -28.81 -12.75 11.68
N VAL A 229 -27.68 -12.83 10.97
CA VAL A 229 -26.44 -13.40 11.51
C VAL A 229 -25.95 -12.60 12.73
N GLN A 230 -26.02 -11.26 12.66
CA GLN A 230 -25.68 -10.40 13.79
C GLN A 230 -26.62 -10.63 14.98
N ALA A 231 -27.93 -10.77 14.75
CA ALA A 231 -28.90 -11.06 15.79
C ALA A 231 -28.62 -12.42 16.46
N ALA A 232 -28.27 -13.45 15.68
CA ALA A 232 -27.85 -14.76 16.19
C ALA A 232 -26.60 -14.63 17.06
N LEU A 233 -25.57 -13.91 16.58
CA LEU A 233 -24.35 -13.65 17.37
C LEU A 233 -24.68 -12.98 18.70
N ARG A 234 -25.47 -11.90 18.69
CA ARG A 234 -25.89 -11.20 19.92
C ARG A 234 -26.68 -12.12 20.85
N HIS A 235 -27.49 -13.02 20.29
CA HIS A 235 -28.28 -13.95 21.07
C HIS A 235 -27.37 -14.97 21.79
N CYS A 236 -26.39 -15.53 21.07
CA CYS A 236 -25.57 -16.64 21.55
C CYS A 236 -24.35 -16.20 22.37
N CYS A 237 -23.84 -14.97 22.20
CA CYS A 237 -22.60 -14.50 22.84
C CYS A 237 -22.66 -14.34 24.37
N GLY A 238 -23.82 -14.56 24.99
CA GLY A 238 -24.03 -14.41 26.44
C GLY A 238 -24.26 -12.97 26.88
N ARG A 239 -24.77 -12.81 28.11
CA ARG A 239 -25.22 -11.50 28.63
C ARG A 239 -24.08 -10.48 28.74
N ALA A 240 -22.92 -10.91 29.22
CA ALA A 240 -21.78 -10.03 29.46
C ALA A 240 -21.26 -9.42 28.15
N LEU A 241 -20.95 -10.26 27.15
CA LEU A 241 -20.45 -9.79 25.86
C LEU A 241 -21.53 -8.98 25.10
N ARG A 242 -22.80 -9.37 25.17
CA ARG A 242 -23.89 -8.56 24.60
C ARG A 242 -23.93 -7.15 25.19
N GLN A 243 -23.79 -7.03 26.51
CA GLN A 243 -23.77 -5.74 27.19
C GLN A 243 -22.52 -4.93 26.79
N GLU A 244 -21.35 -5.57 26.68
CA GLU A 244 -20.13 -4.92 26.17
C GLU A 244 -20.34 -4.36 24.75
N LEU A 245 -20.82 -5.17 23.80
CA LEU A 245 -21.08 -4.74 22.42
C LEU A 245 -22.08 -3.57 22.35
N GLU A 246 -23.09 -3.56 23.23
CA GLU A 246 -24.04 -2.46 23.35
C GLU A 246 -23.38 -1.17 23.87
N GLN A 247 -22.50 -1.25 24.86
CA GLN A 247 -21.75 -0.09 25.34
C GLN A 247 -20.73 0.41 24.30
N GLU A 248 -20.04 -0.50 23.63
CA GLU A 248 -19.13 -0.16 22.53
C GLU A 248 -19.87 0.59 21.41
N THR A 249 -21.02 0.07 20.99
CA THR A 249 -21.88 0.70 19.97
C THR A 249 -22.33 2.09 20.39
N ARG A 250 -22.73 2.26 21.66
CA ARG A 250 -23.10 3.57 22.21
C ARG A 250 -21.93 4.53 22.20
N LEU A 251 -20.74 4.10 22.63
CA LEU A 251 -19.53 4.91 22.61
C LEU A 251 -19.18 5.35 21.19
N VAL A 252 -19.09 4.41 20.25
CA VAL A 252 -18.80 4.71 18.83
C VAL A 252 -19.81 5.69 18.25
N THR A 253 -21.11 5.47 18.49
CA THR A 253 -22.16 6.38 18.02
C THR A 253 -21.96 7.81 18.53
N LEU A 254 -21.65 7.97 19.82
CA LEU A 254 -21.36 9.28 20.41
C LEU A 254 -20.12 9.93 19.79
N LEU A 255 -19.05 9.14 19.59
CA LEU A 255 -17.82 9.60 18.97
C LEU A 255 -18.05 10.09 17.53
N MET A 256 -18.82 9.33 16.74
CA MET A 256 -19.17 9.69 15.36
C MET A 256 -20.03 10.96 15.31
N GLN A 257 -21.01 11.10 16.20
CA GLN A 257 -21.84 12.32 16.30
C GLN A 257 -21.01 13.57 16.62
N VAL A 258 -20.04 13.46 17.54
CA VAL A 258 -19.15 14.59 17.87
C VAL A 258 -18.23 14.91 16.68
N ALA A 259 -17.70 13.89 16.01
CA ALA A 259 -16.85 14.07 14.84
C ALA A 259 -17.60 14.74 13.67
N ASP A 260 -18.83 14.31 13.37
CA ASP A 260 -19.65 14.90 12.31
C ASP A 260 -19.97 16.39 12.56
N LYS A 261 -20.28 16.75 13.81
CA LYS A 261 -20.46 18.16 14.20
C LYS A 261 -19.20 18.99 13.99
N ILE A 262 -18.03 18.44 14.33
CA ILE A 262 -16.75 19.14 14.14
C ILE A 262 -16.46 19.29 12.65
N ARG A 263 -16.74 18.26 11.84
CA ARG A 263 -16.56 18.29 10.39
C ARG A 263 -17.38 19.41 9.74
N THR A 264 -18.67 19.47 10.06
CA THR A 264 -19.63 20.44 9.51
C THR A 264 -19.41 21.87 10.04
N THR A 265 -18.60 22.03 11.09
CA THR A 265 -18.22 23.33 11.65
C THR A 265 -17.03 23.96 10.92
N ASP A 266 -17.06 25.29 10.75
CA ASP A 266 -15.94 26.09 10.26
C ASP A 266 -14.63 25.83 11.03
N LYS A 267 -13.52 25.71 10.30
CA LYS A 267 -12.18 25.39 10.83
C LYS A 267 -11.80 26.23 12.07
N ALA A 268 -12.15 27.51 12.10
CA ALA A 268 -11.86 28.42 13.20
C ALA A 268 -12.59 28.07 14.50
N ARG A 269 -13.82 27.53 14.41
CA ARG A 269 -14.72 27.26 15.55
C ARG A 269 -14.68 25.80 16.01
N ARG A 270 -13.99 24.91 15.27
CA ARG A 270 -13.90 23.47 15.59
C ARG A 270 -13.41 23.20 17.00
N LYS A 271 -12.40 23.95 17.48
CA LYS A 271 -11.88 23.81 18.85
C LYS A 271 -12.94 24.14 19.90
N ASP A 272 -13.76 25.16 19.67
CA ASP A 272 -14.81 25.57 20.60
C ASP A 272 -15.97 24.58 20.62
N VAL A 273 -16.38 24.08 19.44
CA VAL A 273 -17.39 23.02 19.32
C VAL A 273 -16.92 21.77 20.04
N LEU A 274 -15.68 21.34 19.83
CA LEU A 274 -15.11 20.20 20.51
C LEU A 274 -15.12 20.36 22.05
N ARG A 275 -14.70 21.53 22.56
CA ARG A 275 -14.76 21.83 24.00
C ARG A 275 -16.17 21.75 24.55
N ARG A 276 -17.18 22.19 23.78
CA ARG A 276 -18.59 22.13 24.16
C ARG A 276 -19.21 20.74 24.02
N GLU A 277 -18.78 19.91 23.09
CA GLU A 277 -19.34 18.57 22.90
C GLU A 277 -18.64 17.51 23.77
N LYS A 278 -17.44 17.81 24.29
CA LYS A 278 -16.66 16.96 25.20
C LYS A 278 -17.50 16.37 26.34
N TRP A 279 -18.34 17.18 26.99
CA TRP A 279 -19.11 16.71 28.15
C TRP A 279 -20.00 15.50 27.82
N LYS A 280 -20.41 15.31 26.57
CA LYS A 280 -21.20 14.14 26.15
C LYS A 280 -20.40 12.85 26.22
N ILE A 281 -19.13 12.93 25.81
CA ILE A 281 -18.19 11.81 25.89
C ILE A 281 -17.89 11.54 27.36
N ASP A 282 -17.62 12.57 28.16
CA ASP A 282 -17.39 12.41 29.60
C ASP A 282 -18.63 11.85 30.33
N ASN A 283 -19.83 12.24 29.91
CA ASN A 283 -21.09 11.76 30.48
C ASN A 283 -21.35 10.28 30.20
N PHE A 284 -20.79 9.72 29.11
CA PHE A 284 -20.87 8.29 28.86
C PHE A 284 -20.18 7.48 29.95
N PHE A 285 -19.02 7.95 30.44
CA PHE A 285 -18.22 7.28 31.48
C PHE A 285 -18.67 7.62 32.91
N ARG A 286 -19.80 8.33 33.09
CA ARG A 286 -20.39 8.52 34.42
C ARG A 286 -20.93 7.21 34.98
N ASP A 287 -21.10 7.18 36.29
CA ASP A 287 -21.67 6.04 37.01
C ASP A 287 -20.89 4.73 36.85
N GLY A 288 -19.59 4.82 36.50
CA GLY A 288 -18.70 3.66 36.37
C GLY A 288 -18.88 2.87 35.07
N ILE A 289 -19.58 3.42 34.08
CA ILE A 289 -19.73 2.78 32.76
C ILE A 289 -18.35 2.75 32.06
N SER A 290 -17.99 1.57 31.58
CA SER A 290 -16.78 1.31 30.78
C SER A 290 -17.10 0.28 29.70
N CYS A 291 -16.27 0.21 28.66
CA CYS A 291 -16.35 -0.84 27.66
C CYS A 291 -14.98 -1.13 27.05
N CYS A 292 -14.87 -2.23 26.33
CA CYS A 292 -13.71 -2.46 25.46
C CYS A 292 -13.62 -1.41 24.34
N LEU A 293 -12.43 -1.27 23.77
CA LEU A 293 -12.22 -0.50 22.56
C LEU A 293 -12.53 -1.38 21.35
N PRO A 294 -13.38 -0.95 20.39
CA PRO A 294 -13.66 -1.75 19.19
C PRO A 294 -12.42 -2.10 18.34
N LEU A 295 -11.41 -1.23 18.34
CA LEU A 295 -10.12 -1.50 17.69
C LEU A 295 -9.31 -2.59 18.43
N ASP A 296 -9.53 -2.78 19.73
CA ASP A 296 -8.77 -3.71 20.56
C ASP A 296 -9.62 -4.27 21.72
N PRO A 297 -10.11 -5.51 21.64
CA PRO A 297 -10.85 -6.14 22.74
C PRO A 297 -10.01 -6.27 24.03
N ALA A 298 -8.68 -6.21 23.95
CA ALA A 298 -7.81 -6.30 25.12
C ALA A 298 -7.66 -4.96 25.87
N VAL A 299 -8.21 -3.87 25.32
CA VAL A 299 -8.15 -2.52 25.89
C VAL A 299 -9.51 -2.15 26.45
N HIS A 300 -9.58 -2.02 27.77
CA HIS A 300 -10.73 -1.44 28.46
C HIS A 300 -10.59 0.07 28.61
N VAL A 301 -11.61 0.80 28.18
CA VAL A 301 -11.71 2.25 28.23
C VAL A 301 -12.60 2.66 29.39
N VAL A 302 -12.05 3.47 30.30
CA VAL A 302 -12.75 3.96 31.50
C VAL A 302 -12.91 5.48 31.54
N GLY A 303 -12.45 6.16 30.49
CA GLY A 303 -12.60 7.60 30.35
C GLY A 303 -11.76 8.15 29.21
N VAL A 304 -11.83 9.48 29.03
CA VAL A 304 -11.04 10.21 28.03
C VAL A 304 -10.20 11.25 28.77
N ASP A 305 -8.88 11.22 28.59
CA ASP A 305 -8.01 12.28 29.08
C ASP A 305 -7.86 13.33 27.99
N VAL A 306 -8.32 14.55 28.28
CA VAL A 306 -8.63 15.50 27.23
C VAL A 306 -7.48 16.45 27.02
N ASP A 307 -6.57 16.00 26.16
CA ASP A 307 -5.74 16.89 25.36
C ASP A 307 -6.16 16.79 23.88
N VAL A 308 -7.48 16.83 23.64
CA VAL A 308 -8.09 16.60 22.33
C VAL A 308 -7.66 17.70 21.36
N ARG A 309 -6.97 17.29 20.29
CA ARG A 309 -6.49 18.21 19.24
C ARG A 309 -7.24 17.93 17.95
N VAL A 310 -7.82 18.98 17.38
CA VAL A 310 -8.25 18.94 15.98
C VAL A 310 -6.99 18.98 15.12
N ILE A 311 -6.62 17.85 14.52
CA ILE A 311 -5.47 17.79 13.61
C ILE A 311 -5.90 18.38 12.26
N GLY A 312 -5.17 19.41 11.82
CA GLY A 312 -5.54 20.22 10.67
C GLY A 312 -5.29 19.52 9.33
N THR A 313 -6.35 19.31 8.55
CA THR A 313 -6.63 19.98 7.25
C THR A 313 -7.61 19.17 6.39
N LYS A 314 -7.84 17.90 6.71
CA LYS A 314 -8.99 17.09 6.32
C LYS A 314 -9.77 16.73 7.60
N HIS A 315 -10.99 16.26 7.48
CA HIS A 315 -12.09 16.32 8.45
C HIS A 315 -11.99 15.47 9.74
N TYR A 316 -10.82 15.38 10.39
CA TYR A 316 -10.56 14.43 11.48
C TYR A 316 -10.86 14.98 12.89
N LEU A 317 -11.45 14.15 13.74
CA LEU A 317 -11.43 14.31 15.19
C LEU A 317 -10.41 13.34 15.78
N CYS A 318 -9.37 13.86 16.43
CA CYS A 318 -8.31 13.07 17.04
C CYS A 318 -8.40 13.19 18.57
N LEU A 319 -8.85 12.12 19.23
CA LEU A 319 -8.92 12.00 20.68
C LEU A 319 -7.61 11.39 21.18
N SER A 320 -6.69 12.22 21.69
CA SER A 320 -5.30 11.86 21.97
C SER A 320 -5.04 11.01 23.21
N SER A 321 -6.02 10.75 24.08
CA SER A 321 -5.77 9.89 25.24
C SER A 321 -7.06 9.30 25.78
N LEU A 322 -7.14 7.98 25.82
CA LEU A 322 -8.14 7.24 26.57
C LEU A 322 -7.54 6.77 27.89
N ARG A 323 -8.28 6.94 28.97
CA ARG A 323 -7.92 6.34 30.26
C ARG A 323 -8.27 4.85 30.19
N THR A 324 -7.31 4.01 30.54
CA THR A 324 -7.48 2.55 30.56
C THR A 324 -7.18 2.00 31.95
N ASN A 325 -7.67 0.78 32.24
CA ASN A 325 -7.47 0.11 33.53
C ASN A 325 -6.04 -0.44 33.74
N LYS A 326 -5.19 -0.48 32.69
CA LYS A 326 -3.81 -0.91 32.81
C LYS A 326 -2.91 0.30 33.12
N THR A 327 -2.05 0.12 34.12
CA THR A 327 -1.18 1.11 34.76
C THR A 327 -0.42 1.98 33.76
N SER A 328 -0.61 3.31 33.86
CA SER A 328 0.24 4.40 33.34
C SER A 328 0.65 4.34 31.85
N GLY A 329 -0.01 5.17 31.03
CA GLY A 329 0.59 5.72 29.80
C GLY A 329 0.12 5.14 28.47
N CYS A 330 -0.97 4.37 28.41
CA CYS A 330 -1.50 3.90 27.14
C CYS A 330 -2.19 5.05 26.37
N LEU A 331 -1.41 5.77 25.58
CA LEU A 331 -1.86 6.79 24.63
C LEU A 331 -2.54 6.11 23.44
N ILE A 332 -3.76 5.61 23.62
CA ILE A 332 -4.59 5.20 22.49
C ILE A 332 -5.30 6.45 22.02
N VAL A 333 -4.77 6.99 20.92
CA VAL A 333 -5.44 8.07 20.24
C VAL A 333 -6.46 7.48 19.28
N LEU A 334 -7.72 7.78 19.52
CA LEU A 334 -8.79 7.49 18.58
C LEU A 334 -8.81 8.59 17.52
N CYS A 335 -8.33 8.29 16.31
CA CYS A 335 -8.61 9.15 15.17
C CYS A 335 -9.95 8.71 14.56
N VAL A 336 -10.97 9.55 14.73
CA VAL A 336 -12.20 9.46 13.95
C VAL A 336 -11.94 10.10 12.59
N ALA A 337 -11.80 9.23 11.60
CA ALA A 337 -11.88 9.52 10.18
C ALA A 337 -13.12 8.77 9.67
N GLN A 338 -13.99 9.25 8.82
CA GLN A 338 -14.06 10.47 8.06
C GLN A 338 -15.42 10.40 7.41
N THR A 339 -16.44 11.13 7.92
CA THR A 339 -17.71 11.29 7.18
C THR A 339 -17.38 11.82 5.78
N GLY A 340 -17.30 10.91 4.80
CA GLY A 340 -16.86 11.10 3.41
C GLY A 340 -15.86 10.09 2.80
N ASP A 341 -15.07 9.32 3.58
CA ASP A 341 -14.14 8.31 3.02
C ASP A 341 -14.42 6.90 3.54
N ASN A 342 -14.26 5.93 2.65
CA ASN A 342 -14.56 4.54 2.88
C ASN A 342 -13.36 3.78 3.49
N LEU A 343 -13.34 3.65 4.83
CA LEU A 343 -12.29 2.95 5.58
C LEU A 343 -12.18 1.44 5.30
N ARG A 344 -13.15 0.84 4.61
CA ARG A 344 -13.07 -0.58 4.22
C ARG A 344 -11.87 -0.85 3.32
N GLN A 345 -11.44 0.16 2.54
CA GLN A 345 -10.21 0.10 1.75
C GLN A 345 -8.97 0.01 2.64
N ASP A 346 -8.83 0.91 3.61
CA ASP A 346 -7.73 0.89 4.57
C ASP A 346 -7.69 -0.44 5.34
N MET A 347 -8.85 -0.93 5.79
CA MET A 347 -8.96 -2.23 6.45
C MET A 347 -8.42 -3.35 5.56
N LEU A 348 -8.81 -3.41 4.29
CA LEU A 348 -8.37 -4.45 3.38
C LEU A 348 -6.89 -4.36 3.05
N VAL A 349 -6.36 -3.16 2.79
CA VAL A 349 -4.92 -2.97 2.55
C VAL A 349 -4.12 -3.39 3.76
N LEU A 350 -4.48 -2.93 4.96
CA LEU A 350 -3.79 -3.29 6.19
C LEU A 350 -3.89 -4.78 6.49
N GLN A 351 -5.03 -5.40 6.19
CA GLN A 351 -5.20 -6.85 6.30
C GLN A 351 -4.25 -7.59 5.37
N ILE A 352 -4.19 -7.23 4.09
CA ILE A 352 -3.30 -7.87 3.12
C ILE A 352 -1.83 -7.65 3.49
N VAL A 353 -1.46 -6.45 3.96
CA VAL A 353 -0.09 -6.17 4.42
C VAL A 353 0.27 -7.03 5.63
N ARG A 354 -0.65 -7.29 6.57
CA ARG A 354 -0.42 -8.25 7.67
C ARG A 354 -0.24 -9.68 7.18
N VAL A 355 -0.97 -10.06 6.12
CA VAL A 355 -0.78 -11.37 5.48
C VAL A 355 0.58 -11.44 4.79
N MET A 356 1.02 -10.39 4.09
CA MET A 356 2.36 -10.32 3.50
C MET A 356 3.45 -10.43 4.58
N ASP A 357 3.30 -9.70 5.69
CA ASP A 357 4.23 -9.75 6.82
C ASP A 357 4.32 -11.15 7.44
N ARG A 358 3.18 -11.81 7.64
CA ARG A 358 3.15 -13.20 8.11
C ARG A 358 3.86 -14.15 7.14
N VAL A 359 3.60 -14.03 5.84
CA VAL A 359 4.25 -14.85 4.81
C VAL A 359 5.77 -14.61 4.80
N TRP A 360 6.23 -13.37 4.93
CA TRP A 360 7.66 -13.08 5.06
C TRP A 360 8.26 -13.71 6.32
N LEU A 361 7.58 -13.61 7.46
CA LEU A 361 8.02 -14.22 8.71
C LEU A 361 8.09 -15.76 8.64
N GLU A 362 7.13 -16.40 7.97
CA GLU A 362 7.13 -17.85 7.69
C GLU A 362 8.40 -18.28 6.90
N GLU A 363 8.88 -17.42 6.00
CA GLU A 363 10.14 -17.60 5.24
C GLU A 363 11.40 -17.09 5.99
N GLY A 364 11.28 -16.74 7.28
CA GLY A 364 12.40 -16.26 8.10
C GLY A 364 12.83 -14.82 7.79
N MET A 365 11.97 -14.04 7.13
CA MET A 365 12.23 -12.66 6.72
C MET A 365 11.42 -11.68 7.57
N ASP A 366 12.07 -11.06 8.56
CA ASP A 366 11.46 -9.99 9.35
C ASP A 366 11.65 -8.64 8.65
N MET A 367 10.58 -8.16 8.01
CA MET A 367 10.56 -6.89 7.29
C MET A 367 10.32 -5.67 8.19
N ARG A 368 10.20 -5.85 9.51
CA ARG A 368 9.95 -4.76 10.48
C ARG A 368 8.71 -3.94 10.12
N MET A 369 7.66 -4.61 9.64
CA MET A 369 6.43 -3.95 9.22
C MET A 369 5.71 -3.36 10.43
N VAL A 370 5.34 -2.08 10.31
CA VAL A 370 4.41 -1.43 11.25
C VAL A 370 3.07 -1.30 10.56
N THR A 371 2.06 -2.00 11.08
CA THR A 371 0.65 -1.81 10.70
C THR A 371 -0.12 -1.24 11.88
N TYR A 372 -1.18 -0.49 11.59
CA TYR A 372 -2.07 0.09 12.59
C TYR A 372 -3.48 -0.47 12.40
N ARG A 373 -4.29 -0.45 13.45
CA ARG A 373 -5.66 -0.94 13.39
C ARG A 373 -6.59 0.11 12.81
N CYS A 374 -7.50 -0.37 11.98
CA CYS A 374 -8.52 0.41 11.32
C CYS A 374 -9.81 -0.40 11.39
N LEU A 375 -10.91 0.25 11.73
CA LEU A 375 -12.23 -0.37 11.83
C LEU A 375 -13.27 0.56 11.22
N SER A 376 -13.93 0.10 10.17
CA SER A 376 -15.13 0.73 9.64
C SER A 376 -16.30 0.42 10.56
N THR A 377 -17.09 1.45 10.90
CA THR A 377 -18.23 1.34 11.80
C THR A 377 -19.54 1.73 11.11
N GLY A 378 -19.55 1.67 9.78
CA GLY A 378 -20.67 2.04 8.90
C GLY A 378 -20.22 3.00 7.78
N ARG A 379 -21.19 3.45 6.98
CA ARG A 379 -20.94 4.24 5.77
C ARG A 379 -20.10 5.48 6.05
N ASP A 380 -18.94 5.51 5.41
CA ASP A 380 -17.96 6.58 5.48
C ASP A 380 -17.64 7.00 6.92
N GLN A 381 -17.49 6.05 7.84
CA GLN A 381 -17.10 6.36 9.22
C GLN A 381 -16.35 5.20 9.88
N GLY A 382 -15.46 5.54 10.81
CA GLY A 382 -14.82 4.54 11.65
C GLY A 382 -13.69 5.07 12.52
N LEU A 383 -12.84 4.15 12.96
CA LEU A 383 -11.81 4.37 13.95
C LEU A 383 -10.46 3.95 13.38
N VAL A 384 -9.44 4.77 13.64
CA VAL A 384 -8.06 4.50 13.24
C VAL A 384 -7.15 4.64 14.45
N GLU A 385 -6.30 3.64 14.66
CA GLU A 385 -5.24 3.64 15.68
C GLU A 385 -4.13 4.61 15.29
N VAL A 386 -3.71 5.44 16.24
CA VAL A 386 -2.50 6.25 16.06
C VAL A 386 -1.30 5.48 16.58
N VAL A 387 -0.28 5.43 15.73
CA VAL A 387 1.02 4.89 16.09
C VAL A 387 1.78 5.91 16.94
N PRO A 388 2.14 5.59 18.20
CA PRO A 388 2.89 6.49 19.05
C PRO A 388 4.25 6.84 18.45
N GLU A 389 4.72 8.06 18.72
CA GLU A 389 6.05 8.57 18.31
C GLU A 389 6.29 8.57 16.78
N ALA A 390 5.23 8.42 15.99
CA ALA A 390 5.31 8.49 14.54
C ALA A 390 5.13 9.94 14.06
N VAL A 391 5.94 10.35 13.09
CA VAL A 391 5.91 11.67 12.46
C VAL A 391 5.85 11.49 10.95
N THR A 392 5.05 12.30 10.25
CA THR A 392 5.02 12.23 8.78
C THR A 392 6.35 12.70 8.18
N LEU A 393 6.78 12.08 7.08
CA LEU A 393 7.96 12.51 6.33
C LEU A 393 7.82 13.97 5.89
N GLY A 394 6.61 14.40 5.52
CA GLY A 394 6.32 15.80 5.19
C GLY A 394 6.62 16.75 6.35
N LYS A 395 6.24 16.40 7.58
CA LYS A 395 6.53 17.21 8.77
C LYS A 395 8.03 17.25 9.08
N ILE A 396 8.74 16.14 8.91
CA ILE A 396 10.21 16.10 9.05
C ILE A 396 10.82 17.07 8.04
N GLN A 397 10.51 16.92 6.74
CA GLN A 397 11.06 17.79 5.70
C GLN A 397 10.74 19.28 5.90
N GLN A 398 9.57 19.61 6.46
CA GLN A 398 9.18 20.99 6.76
C GLN A 398 10.08 21.70 7.78
N GLU A 399 10.79 20.98 8.65
CA GLU A 399 11.78 21.58 9.59
C GLU A 399 12.90 22.31 8.83
N TRP A 400 13.14 21.96 7.56
CA TRP A 400 14.10 22.61 6.66
C TRP A 400 13.45 23.52 5.61
N GLY A 401 12.19 23.92 5.81
CA GLY A 401 11.46 24.82 4.92
C GLY A 401 11.05 24.18 3.60
N LEU A 402 10.79 25.01 2.57
CA LEU A 402 10.23 24.55 1.31
C LEU A 402 11.16 23.61 0.52
N GLY A 403 12.47 23.79 0.66
CA GLY A 403 13.49 22.95 0.02
C GLY A 403 13.76 21.63 0.76
N GLY A 404 13.11 21.37 1.90
CA GLY A 404 13.31 20.16 2.70
C GLY A 404 13.25 18.85 1.90
N PRO A 405 12.22 18.61 1.06
CA PRO A 405 12.11 17.38 0.25
C PRO A 405 13.18 17.21 -0.83
N LEU A 406 13.98 18.24 -1.12
CA LEU A 406 15.04 18.22 -2.13
C LEU A 406 16.43 17.99 -1.53
N ARG A 407 16.53 18.09 -0.20
CA ARG A 407 17.77 17.81 0.54
C ARG A 407 17.91 16.30 0.73
N GLU A 408 19.13 15.81 0.67
CA GLU A 408 19.43 14.38 0.84
C GLU A 408 19.75 14.02 2.30
N ASP A 409 20.14 15.02 3.11
CA ASP A 409 20.60 14.85 4.50
C ASP A 409 19.51 15.09 5.57
N THR A 410 18.27 15.33 5.14
CA THR A 410 17.14 15.66 6.04
C THR A 410 16.81 14.50 6.98
N LEU A 411 16.61 13.29 6.44
CA LEU A 411 16.40 12.08 7.26
C LEU A 411 17.59 11.78 8.19
N GLU A 412 18.81 11.82 7.66
CA GLU A 412 20.04 11.58 8.45
C GLU A 412 20.10 12.50 9.67
N LYS A 413 19.88 13.81 9.46
CA LYS A 413 19.88 14.80 10.54
C LYS A 413 18.77 14.55 11.56
N TRP A 414 17.55 14.26 11.10
CA TRP A 414 16.44 13.99 11.99
C TRP A 414 16.70 12.76 12.87
N PHE A 415 17.19 11.66 12.28
CA PHE A 415 17.50 10.45 13.05
C PHE A 415 18.64 10.64 14.04
N HIS A 416 19.66 11.46 13.73
CA HIS A 416 20.71 11.83 14.69
C HIS A 416 20.21 12.66 15.88
N MET A 417 19.15 13.46 15.71
CA MET A 417 18.57 14.23 16.82
C MET A 417 17.91 13.32 17.87
N TRP A 418 17.34 12.19 17.44
CA TRP A 418 16.61 11.27 18.30
C TRP A 418 17.48 10.10 18.82
N ASN A 419 18.45 9.66 18.02
CA ASN A 419 19.31 8.53 18.35
C ASN A 419 20.72 9.04 18.72
N LYS A 420 20.93 9.23 20.03
CA LYS A 420 22.14 9.87 20.58
C LYS A 420 23.37 8.96 20.59
N THR A 421 23.16 7.65 20.62
CA THR A 421 24.24 6.66 20.57
C THR A 421 24.40 6.14 19.15
N GLU A 422 25.63 5.75 18.79
CA GLU A 422 25.91 5.15 17.49
C GLU A 422 25.12 3.83 17.31
N GLU A 423 24.97 3.05 18.37
CA GLU A 423 24.22 1.80 18.37
C GLU A 423 22.72 2.01 18.09
N ASP A 424 22.09 2.99 18.74
CA ASP A 424 20.67 3.30 18.51
C ASP A 424 20.44 3.85 17.10
N TYR A 425 21.36 4.69 16.61
CA TYR A 425 21.29 5.21 15.25
C TYR A 425 21.42 4.08 14.22
N GLU A 426 22.35 3.16 14.42
CA GLU A 426 22.52 2.00 13.54
C GLU A 426 21.29 1.09 13.54
N LYS A 427 20.70 0.84 14.73
CA LYS A 427 19.41 0.12 14.83
C LYS A 427 18.30 0.84 14.05
N ALA A 428 18.23 2.16 14.12
CA ALA A 428 17.25 2.95 13.37
C ALA A 428 17.46 2.83 11.85
N VAL A 429 18.71 2.86 11.37
CA VAL A 429 19.03 2.66 9.95
C VAL A 429 18.62 1.26 9.48
N VAL A 430 18.89 0.22 10.27
CA VAL A 430 18.49 -1.17 9.93
C VAL A 430 16.97 -1.33 9.92
N ASN A 431 16.27 -0.79 10.93
CA ASN A 431 14.80 -0.82 10.97
C ASN A 431 14.20 -0.09 9.77
N PHE A 432 14.77 1.06 9.38
CA PHE A 432 14.35 1.79 8.20
C PHE A 432 14.59 0.98 6.93
N LEU A 433 15.76 0.37 6.76
CA LEU A 433 16.10 -0.45 5.60
C LEU A 433 15.05 -1.56 5.39
N HIS A 434 14.74 -2.32 6.44
CA HIS A 434 13.79 -3.44 6.38
C HIS A 434 12.35 -2.97 6.12
N SER A 435 11.87 -2.01 6.92
CA SER A 435 10.49 -1.52 6.80
C SER A 435 10.24 -0.77 5.50
N CYS A 436 11.23 0.01 5.02
CA CYS A 436 11.17 0.65 3.71
C CYS A 436 11.08 -0.39 2.59
N ALA A 437 11.91 -1.45 2.63
CA ALA A 437 11.86 -2.51 1.62
C ALA A 437 10.48 -3.20 1.58
N GLY A 438 9.92 -3.53 2.76
CA GLY A 438 8.62 -4.20 2.86
C GLY A 438 7.48 -3.31 2.32
N TRP A 439 7.49 -2.02 2.64
CA TRP A 439 6.50 -1.09 2.12
C TRP A 439 6.69 -0.77 0.63
N CYS A 440 7.92 -0.75 0.10
CA CYS A 440 8.16 -0.66 -1.35
C CYS A 440 7.50 -1.83 -2.09
N VAL A 441 7.69 -3.06 -1.60
CA VAL A 441 7.08 -4.26 -2.19
C VAL A 441 5.55 -4.25 -2.06
N ALA A 442 5.02 -3.98 -0.86
CA ALA A 442 3.58 -3.98 -0.61
C ALA A 442 2.83 -2.92 -1.44
N THR A 443 3.36 -1.68 -1.48
CA THR A 443 2.73 -0.58 -2.24
C THR A 443 2.80 -0.80 -3.73
N PHE A 444 3.88 -1.41 -4.23
CA PHE A 444 4.01 -1.81 -5.63
C PHE A 444 2.97 -2.87 -6.01
N ILE A 445 2.90 -3.97 -5.26
CA ILE A 445 1.99 -5.09 -5.56
C ILE A 445 0.54 -4.60 -5.58
N LEU A 446 0.12 -3.85 -4.55
CA LEU A 446 -1.26 -3.38 -4.41
C LEU A 446 -1.59 -2.14 -5.26
N GLY A 447 -0.58 -1.51 -5.88
CA GLY A 447 -0.78 -0.28 -6.66
C GLY A 447 -1.30 0.88 -5.85
N ILE A 448 -0.79 1.06 -4.64
CA ILE A 448 -1.23 2.13 -3.74
C ILE A 448 -0.80 3.47 -4.34
N CYS A 449 -1.78 4.29 -4.72
CA CYS A 449 -1.59 5.56 -5.42
C CYS A 449 -1.51 6.74 -4.43
N ASP A 450 -1.33 7.96 -4.95
CA ASP A 450 -1.35 9.21 -4.18
C ASP A 450 -0.37 9.18 -2.99
N ARG A 451 0.81 8.60 -3.19
CA ARG A 451 1.85 8.49 -2.18
C ARG A 451 2.66 9.77 -2.14
N HIS A 452 2.24 10.69 -1.26
CA HIS A 452 2.99 11.88 -0.90
C HIS A 452 3.65 11.73 0.48
N ASN A 453 4.58 12.63 0.80
CA ASN A 453 5.34 12.64 2.05
C ASN A 453 4.48 12.74 3.33
N ASP A 454 3.26 13.30 3.27
CA ASP A 454 2.34 13.23 4.44
C ASP A 454 1.72 11.85 4.67
N ASN A 455 1.71 10.98 3.65
CA ASN A 455 1.14 9.63 3.74
C ASN A 455 2.20 8.57 4.11
N ILE A 456 3.41 9.01 4.41
CA ILE A 456 4.52 8.19 4.87
C ILE A 456 4.90 8.68 6.27
N MET A 457 4.93 7.78 7.22
CA MET A 457 5.28 8.07 8.61
C MET A 457 6.53 7.32 9.03
N LEU A 458 7.27 7.92 9.96
CA LEU A 458 8.53 7.44 10.50
C LEU A 458 8.49 7.49 12.03
N LYS A 459 8.95 6.42 12.68
CA LYS A 459 9.18 6.39 14.13
C LYS A 459 10.64 6.75 14.43
N HIS A 460 10.91 7.28 15.62
CA HIS A 460 12.28 7.54 16.09
C HIS A 460 13.17 6.28 16.08
N SER A 461 12.55 5.10 16.27
CA SER A 461 13.19 3.79 16.19
C SER A 461 13.58 3.33 14.78
N GLY A 462 13.34 4.13 13.73
CA GLY A 462 13.71 3.81 12.35
C GLY A 462 12.59 3.23 11.49
N HIS A 463 11.50 2.76 12.08
CA HIS A 463 10.42 2.12 11.33
C HIS A 463 9.69 3.11 10.42
N MET A 464 9.59 2.78 9.13
CA MET A 464 8.80 3.46 8.12
C MET A 464 7.47 2.72 7.89
N PHE A 465 6.38 3.46 7.74
CA PHE A 465 5.10 2.89 7.33
C PHE A 465 4.23 3.87 6.56
N HIS A 466 3.27 3.33 5.80
CA HIS A 466 2.34 4.13 5.01
C HIS A 466 0.99 4.25 5.73
N ILE A 467 0.27 5.34 5.48
CA ILE A 467 -1.07 5.63 5.99
C ILE A 467 -1.97 6.18 4.87
N ASP A 468 -3.28 6.29 5.10
CA ASP A 468 -4.26 6.87 4.16
C ASP A 468 -4.28 6.08 2.83
N PHE A 469 -5.03 4.99 2.76
CA PHE A 469 -5.06 4.07 1.61
C PHE A 469 -6.24 4.29 0.66
N GLY A 470 -6.87 5.47 0.64
CA GLY A 470 -8.10 5.73 -0.12
C GLY A 470 -7.98 5.67 -1.66
N LYS A 471 -6.84 5.26 -2.23
CA LYS A 471 -6.67 4.97 -3.66
C LYS A 471 -5.72 3.79 -3.88
N ILE A 472 -6.26 2.69 -4.38
CA ILE A 472 -5.54 1.43 -4.62
C ILE A 472 -5.65 0.98 -6.08
N MET A 473 -4.92 -0.08 -6.47
CA MET A 473 -5.05 -0.78 -7.76
C MET A 473 -4.84 0.11 -9.00
N GLY A 474 -4.03 1.16 -8.88
CA GLY A 474 -3.74 2.05 -10.01
C GLY A 474 -4.86 3.01 -10.38
N ASN A 475 -5.91 3.16 -9.54
CA ASN A 475 -7.00 4.13 -9.67
C ASN A 475 -6.54 5.57 -9.35
N ALA A 476 -5.41 5.97 -9.94
CA ALA A 476 -4.78 7.27 -9.76
C ALA A 476 -5.63 8.39 -10.38
N GLN A 477 -5.60 9.58 -9.76
CA GLN A 477 -6.21 10.77 -10.33
C GLN A 477 -5.48 11.17 -11.63
N LYS A 478 -6.25 11.30 -12.71
CA LYS A 478 -5.80 11.87 -13.98
C LYS A 478 -6.02 13.37 -13.95
N PHE A 479 -5.02 14.15 -14.32
CA PHE A 479 -5.19 15.57 -14.64
C PHE A 479 -4.89 15.75 -16.13
N ALA A 480 -5.83 16.31 -16.90
CA ALA A 480 -5.70 16.51 -18.35
C ALA A 480 -5.23 15.25 -19.12
N ASN A 481 -5.82 14.07 -18.85
CA ASN A 481 -5.46 12.77 -19.44
C ASN A 481 -4.04 12.25 -19.14
N ILE A 482 -3.26 12.93 -18.29
CA ILE A 482 -1.94 12.47 -17.84
C ILE A 482 -2.07 11.85 -16.45
N LYS A 483 -1.48 10.65 -16.25
CA LYS A 483 -1.39 10.02 -14.93
C LYS A 483 -0.49 10.86 -14.02
N ARG A 484 -1.02 11.27 -12.87
CA ARG A 484 -0.29 12.07 -11.86
C ARG A 484 0.72 11.22 -11.08
N ASP A 485 0.39 9.97 -10.81
CA ASP A 485 1.31 8.98 -10.24
C ASP A 485 2.13 8.31 -11.35
N ARG A 486 3.42 8.66 -11.40
CA ARG A 486 4.36 8.16 -12.42
C ARG A 486 5.42 7.21 -11.89
N THR A 487 5.54 7.09 -10.56
CA THR A 487 6.52 6.20 -9.91
C THR A 487 5.89 4.85 -9.57
N PRO A 488 6.61 3.73 -9.72
CA PRO A 488 6.17 2.41 -9.28
C PRO A 488 5.83 2.35 -7.78
N PHE A 489 6.65 3.01 -6.95
CA PHE A 489 6.45 3.22 -5.52
C PHE A 489 7.29 4.42 -5.05
N VAL A 490 7.17 4.82 -3.79
CA VAL A 490 8.01 5.91 -3.24
C VAL A 490 9.29 5.33 -2.67
N PHE A 491 10.41 5.63 -3.34
CA PHE A 491 11.76 5.46 -2.81
C PHE A 491 12.62 6.58 -3.39
N THR A 492 13.14 7.49 -2.56
CA THR A 492 13.83 8.71 -3.01
C THR A 492 15.34 8.65 -2.74
N THR A 493 16.13 9.52 -3.39
CA THR A 493 17.58 9.60 -3.11
C THR A 493 17.88 10.01 -1.65
N GLU A 494 16.96 10.70 -0.98
CA GLU A 494 17.06 10.99 0.46
C GLU A 494 17.02 9.70 1.30
N MET A 495 16.13 8.75 0.95
CA MET A 495 16.03 7.46 1.61
C MET A 495 17.28 6.60 1.36
N GLN A 496 17.78 6.59 0.11
CA GLN A 496 19.03 5.93 -0.25
C GLN A 496 20.24 6.52 0.51
N HIS A 497 20.32 7.86 0.59
CA HIS A 497 21.37 8.57 1.32
C HIS A 497 21.36 8.16 2.80
N PHE A 498 20.18 8.10 3.42
CA PHE A 498 20.04 7.63 4.80
C PHE A 498 20.50 6.18 4.98
N ILE A 499 20.05 5.26 4.12
CA ILE A 499 20.45 3.84 4.16
C ILE A 499 21.98 3.68 4.04
N THR A 500 22.62 4.45 3.17
CA THR A 500 24.06 4.34 2.89
C THR A 500 24.93 5.19 3.82
N GLY A 501 24.34 5.98 4.73
CA GLY A 501 25.07 6.95 5.55
C GLY A 501 25.83 7.97 4.70
N GLY A 502 25.19 8.47 3.64
CA GLY A 502 25.78 9.38 2.66
C GLY A 502 26.86 8.75 1.79
N GLY A 503 26.64 7.50 1.37
CA GLY A 503 27.58 6.75 0.52
C GLY A 503 28.75 6.12 1.26
N LYS A 504 28.84 6.25 2.59
CA LYS A 504 29.88 5.59 3.41
C LYS A 504 29.74 4.07 3.44
N ASN A 505 28.50 3.57 3.38
CA ASN A 505 28.16 2.16 3.44
C ASN A 505 27.40 1.72 2.17
N PRO A 506 28.05 1.68 0.99
CA PRO A 506 27.38 1.35 -0.28
C PRO A 506 26.78 -0.07 -0.29
N GLN A 507 27.36 -1.00 0.48
CA GLN A 507 26.87 -2.37 0.66
C GLN A 507 25.42 -2.42 1.19
N ARG A 508 24.99 -1.43 1.98
CA ARG A 508 23.62 -1.38 2.51
C ARG A 508 22.58 -1.16 1.42
N PHE A 509 22.94 -0.45 0.34
CA PHE A 509 22.03 -0.29 -0.79
C PHE A 509 21.88 -1.60 -1.56
N HIS A 510 22.97 -2.35 -1.76
CA HIS A 510 22.89 -3.70 -2.33
C HIS A 510 21.98 -4.60 -1.50
N ARG A 511 22.17 -4.59 -0.17
CA ARG A 511 21.32 -5.35 0.75
C ARG A 511 19.85 -4.93 0.69
N PHE A 512 19.57 -3.64 0.57
CA PHE A 512 18.20 -3.13 0.40
C PHE A 512 17.55 -3.65 -0.89
N VAL A 513 18.29 -3.64 -2.01
CA VAL A 513 17.80 -4.14 -3.31
C VAL A 513 17.56 -5.65 -3.26
N GLU A 514 18.48 -6.42 -2.69
CA GLU A 514 18.33 -7.86 -2.47
C GLU A 514 17.08 -8.15 -1.63
N LEU A 515 16.95 -7.48 -0.48
CA LEU A 515 15.82 -7.67 0.42
C LEU A 515 14.48 -7.36 -0.26
N CYS A 516 14.42 -6.29 -1.06
CA CYS A 516 13.24 -5.96 -1.86
C CYS A 516 12.89 -7.07 -2.87
N CYS A 517 13.89 -7.61 -3.57
CA CYS A 517 13.67 -8.64 -4.60
C CYS A 517 13.26 -9.97 -3.97
N ASP A 518 13.91 -10.37 -2.87
CA ASP A 518 13.58 -11.58 -2.12
C ASP A 518 12.15 -11.48 -1.56
N ALA A 519 11.81 -10.36 -0.92
CA ALA A 519 10.47 -10.12 -0.40
C ALA A 519 9.40 -10.14 -1.51
N TYR A 520 9.69 -9.56 -2.68
CA TYR A 520 8.82 -9.61 -3.86
C TYR A 520 8.63 -11.05 -4.38
N ASN A 521 9.71 -11.84 -4.42
CA ASN A 521 9.67 -13.24 -4.83
C ASN A 521 8.81 -14.09 -3.90
N VAL A 522 8.96 -13.91 -2.58
CA VAL A 522 8.17 -14.60 -1.57
C VAL A 522 6.67 -14.34 -1.76
N ILE A 523 6.26 -13.07 -1.91
CA ILE A 523 4.84 -12.74 -2.12
C ILE A 523 4.33 -13.18 -3.49
N ARG A 524 5.14 -13.11 -4.56
CA ARG A 524 4.76 -13.68 -5.87
C ARG A 524 4.46 -15.16 -5.76
N GLY A 525 5.24 -15.92 -4.99
CA GLY A 525 4.99 -17.34 -4.72
C GLY A 525 3.62 -17.60 -4.09
N ARG A 526 3.03 -16.60 -3.42
CA ARG A 526 1.69 -16.64 -2.81
C ARG A 526 0.66 -15.79 -3.57
N THR A 527 0.79 -15.68 -4.89
CA THR A 527 -0.16 -14.93 -5.74
C THR A 527 -1.62 -15.36 -5.54
N ALA A 528 -1.86 -16.68 -5.48
CA ALA A 528 -3.21 -17.25 -5.30
C ALA A 528 -3.88 -16.75 -4.00
N LEU A 529 -3.12 -16.64 -2.91
CA LEU A 529 -3.60 -16.12 -1.63
C LEU A 529 -4.01 -14.66 -1.73
N ILE A 530 -3.16 -13.81 -2.29
CA ILE A 530 -3.46 -12.38 -2.44
C ILE A 530 -4.71 -12.19 -3.33
N LEU A 531 -4.81 -12.91 -4.44
CA LEU A 531 -5.95 -12.80 -5.35
C LEU A 531 -7.24 -13.37 -4.76
N GLY A 532 -7.18 -14.51 -4.07
CA GLY A 532 -8.36 -15.10 -3.40
C GLY A 532 -8.91 -14.17 -2.32
N MET A 533 -8.03 -13.51 -1.55
CA MET A 533 -8.45 -12.51 -0.57
C MET A 533 -9.12 -11.29 -1.21
N LEU A 534 -8.61 -10.82 -2.36
CA LEU A 534 -9.17 -9.67 -3.09
C LEU A 534 -10.49 -10.02 -3.77
N GLN A 535 -10.59 -11.22 -4.34
CA GLN A 535 -11.78 -11.67 -5.06
C GLN A 535 -13.03 -11.68 -4.18
N LEU A 536 -12.94 -12.25 -2.98
CA LEU A 536 -14.08 -12.27 -2.05
C LEU A 536 -14.49 -10.86 -1.59
N MET A 537 -13.63 -9.86 -1.79
CA MET A 537 -13.92 -8.47 -1.46
C MET A 537 -14.53 -7.66 -2.61
N LEU A 538 -14.57 -8.19 -3.85
CA LEU A 538 -15.23 -7.54 -4.99
C LEU A 538 -16.70 -7.20 -4.67
N GLY A 539 -17.39 -8.11 -4.00
CA GLY A 539 -18.78 -7.95 -3.60
C GLY A 539 -19.01 -6.93 -2.47
N ALA A 540 -17.95 -6.41 -1.83
CA ALA A 540 -18.09 -5.52 -0.67
C ALA A 540 -18.56 -4.10 -1.04
N GLY A 541 -18.61 -3.75 -2.32
CA GLY A 541 -19.09 -2.44 -2.78
C GLY A 541 -18.11 -1.30 -2.44
N MET A 542 -16.80 -1.56 -2.57
CA MET A 542 -15.76 -0.53 -2.45
C MET A 542 -15.62 0.21 -3.79
N PRO A 543 -15.64 1.56 -3.83
CA PRO A 543 -15.59 2.32 -5.08
C PRO A 543 -14.33 2.06 -5.94
N GLU A 544 -13.23 1.65 -5.34
CA GLU A 544 -11.91 1.49 -5.94
C GLU A 544 -11.61 0.03 -6.29
N MET A 545 -12.53 -0.88 -5.97
CA MET A 545 -12.48 -2.30 -6.28
C MET A 545 -13.86 -2.72 -6.77
N LYS A 546 -14.09 -2.55 -8.07
CA LYS A 546 -15.41 -2.70 -8.69
C LYS A 546 -15.55 -4.03 -9.39
N ASP A 547 -14.48 -4.43 -10.06
CA ASP A 547 -14.53 -5.56 -10.96
C ASP A 547 -13.16 -6.23 -11.06
N ILE A 548 -13.12 -7.26 -11.89
CA ILE A 548 -11.97 -8.12 -12.08
C ILE A 548 -10.75 -7.38 -12.65
N GLN A 549 -10.92 -6.27 -13.38
CA GLN A 549 -9.80 -5.50 -13.90
C GLN A 549 -8.88 -5.02 -12.77
N ASP A 550 -9.45 -4.73 -11.60
CA ASP A 550 -8.70 -4.33 -10.42
C ASP A 550 -7.83 -5.49 -9.88
N LEU A 551 -8.31 -6.74 -9.95
CA LEU A 551 -7.53 -7.93 -9.61
C LEU A 551 -6.41 -8.18 -10.63
N GLN A 552 -6.71 -7.99 -11.92
CA GLN A 552 -5.72 -8.12 -12.99
C GLN A 552 -4.56 -7.14 -12.84
N TYR A 553 -4.83 -5.94 -12.31
CA TYR A 553 -3.78 -4.98 -12.01
C TYR A 553 -2.77 -5.55 -11.01
N VAL A 554 -3.25 -6.09 -9.88
CA VAL A 554 -2.39 -6.69 -8.84
C VAL A 554 -1.65 -7.90 -9.40
N GLN A 555 -2.34 -8.72 -10.17
CA GLN A 555 -1.78 -9.91 -10.79
C GLN A 555 -0.68 -9.59 -11.82
N LYS A 556 -0.85 -8.52 -12.59
CA LYS A 556 0.18 -7.99 -13.51
C LYS A 556 1.41 -7.46 -12.75
N ASN A 557 1.22 -6.91 -11.55
CA ASN A 557 2.33 -6.48 -10.71
C ASN A 557 3.03 -7.66 -10.04
N LEU A 558 2.31 -8.73 -9.68
CA LEU A 558 2.90 -9.95 -9.11
C LEU A 558 3.69 -10.77 -10.12
N ARG A 559 3.30 -10.74 -11.40
CA ARG A 559 4.00 -11.45 -12.51
C ARG A 559 4.22 -12.95 -12.19
N PRO A 560 3.19 -13.74 -11.86
CA PRO A 560 3.33 -15.13 -11.37
C PRO A 560 4.01 -16.12 -12.35
N HIS A 561 4.21 -15.71 -13.60
CA HIS A 561 4.84 -16.51 -14.65
C HIS A 561 6.35 -16.35 -14.75
N ASP A 562 6.86 -15.23 -14.25
CA ASP A 562 8.27 -14.94 -14.31
C ASP A 562 9.03 -15.92 -13.41
N SER A 563 10.20 -16.34 -13.89
CA SER A 563 11.19 -16.97 -13.02
C SER A 563 11.67 -15.99 -11.96
N ASP A 564 12.23 -16.51 -10.86
CA ASP A 564 12.74 -15.68 -9.77
C ASP A 564 13.81 -14.68 -10.26
N LEU A 565 14.61 -15.06 -11.26
CA LEU A 565 15.62 -14.19 -11.87
C LEU A 565 14.99 -13.06 -12.71
N GLU A 566 13.98 -13.38 -13.52
CA GLU A 566 13.26 -12.37 -14.32
C GLU A 566 12.53 -11.37 -13.42
N ALA A 567 11.85 -11.87 -12.39
CA ALA A 567 11.16 -11.07 -11.39
C ALA A 567 12.12 -10.16 -10.61
N THR A 568 13.29 -10.68 -10.22
CA THR A 568 14.36 -9.92 -9.54
C THR A 568 14.89 -8.80 -10.43
N SER A 569 15.19 -9.11 -11.70
CA SER A 569 15.64 -8.13 -12.69
C SER A 569 14.59 -7.03 -12.91
N TYR A 570 13.33 -7.42 -13.02
CA TYR A 570 12.21 -6.51 -13.15
C TYR A 570 12.06 -5.57 -11.94
N PHE A 571 12.07 -6.12 -10.72
CA PHE A 571 11.89 -5.32 -9.51
C PHE A 571 13.09 -4.41 -9.25
N THR A 572 14.31 -4.87 -9.53
CA THR A 572 15.53 -4.05 -9.50
C THR A 572 15.40 -2.83 -10.42
N LYS A 573 14.86 -3.02 -11.62
CA LYS A 573 14.56 -1.92 -12.55
C LYS A 573 13.54 -0.94 -11.94
N LYS A 574 12.51 -1.44 -11.25
CA LYS A 574 11.50 -0.59 -10.58
C LYS A 574 12.06 0.22 -9.42
N ILE A 575 13.01 -0.32 -8.66
CA ILE A 575 13.75 0.43 -7.63
C ILE A 575 14.50 1.60 -8.27
N LYS A 576 15.23 1.34 -9.36
CA LYS A 576 15.97 2.39 -10.07
C LYS A 576 15.05 3.47 -10.64
N GLU A 577 13.97 3.07 -11.33
CA GLU A 577 12.95 3.99 -11.85
C GLU A 577 12.35 4.89 -10.76
N SER A 578 12.10 4.33 -9.57
CA SER A 578 11.53 5.08 -8.44
C SER A 578 12.52 6.08 -7.84
N MET A 579 13.78 5.65 -7.66
CA MET A 579 14.86 6.45 -7.09
C MET A 579 15.21 7.69 -7.92
N GLU A 580 15.23 7.52 -9.24
CA GLU A 580 15.59 8.58 -10.20
C GLU A 580 14.42 9.55 -10.48
N CYS A 581 13.23 9.33 -9.92
CA CYS A 581 12.03 10.11 -10.26
C CYS A 581 11.98 11.49 -9.57
N LEU A 582 12.41 12.55 -10.25
CA LEU A 582 12.32 13.92 -9.71
C LEU A 582 10.88 14.40 -9.47
N ALA A 583 9.92 13.91 -10.27
CA ALA A 583 8.51 14.26 -10.13
C ALA A 583 7.95 13.96 -8.72
N VAL A 584 8.43 12.90 -8.07
CA VAL A 584 8.00 12.54 -6.70
C VAL A 584 8.45 13.61 -5.70
N LYS A 585 9.71 14.05 -5.76
CA LYS A 585 10.23 15.11 -4.89
C LYS A 585 9.49 16.43 -5.07
N PHE A 586 9.14 16.75 -6.31
CA PHE A 586 8.35 17.95 -6.60
C PHE A 586 6.91 17.85 -6.12
N ASN A 587 6.29 16.67 -6.25
CA ASN A 587 4.97 16.42 -5.67
C ASN A 587 5.02 16.64 -4.14
N PHE A 588 6.07 16.19 -3.46
CA PHE A 588 6.24 16.45 -2.02
C PHE A 588 6.33 17.94 -1.70
N VAL A 589 7.02 18.72 -2.53
CA VAL A 589 7.08 20.17 -2.35
C VAL A 589 5.73 20.83 -2.59
N THR A 590 5.00 20.47 -3.65
CA THR A 590 3.68 21.07 -3.92
C THR A 590 2.67 20.76 -2.83
N HIS A 591 2.72 19.56 -2.25
CA HIS A 591 1.94 19.22 -1.06
C HIS A 591 2.25 20.16 0.12
N ILE A 592 3.53 20.47 0.38
CA ILE A 592 3.91 21.45 1.42
C ILE A 592 3.38 22.86 1.10
N ILE A 593 3.43 23.32 -0.16
CA ILE A 593 2.90 24.63 -0.57
C ILE A 593 1.37 24.68 -0.38
N ALA A 594 0.67 23.63 -0.82
CA ALA A 594 -0.78 23.51 -0.68
C ALA A 594 -1.22 23.59 0.79
N GLN A 595 -0.42 23.04 1.71
CA GLN A 595 -0.68 23.15 3.14
C GLN A 595 -0.49 24.58 3.66
N ARG A 596 0.54 25.31 3.18
CA ARG A 596 0.82 26.70 3.58
C ARG A 596 -0.23 27.70 3.11
N ASN A 597 -0.77 27.51 1.90
CA ASN A 597 -1.75 28.42 1.30
C ASN A 597 -3.19 28.21 1.82
N LYS A 598 -3.42 27.26 2.74
CA LYS A 598 -4.72 27.16 3.43
C LYS A 598 -4.83 28.29 4.46
N PRO A 599 -5.81 29.20 4.38
CA PRO A 599 -5.91 30.33 5.31
C PRO A 599 -6.00 29.82 6.75
N GLY A 600 -5.04 30.26 7.57
CA GLY A 600 -5.06 30.18 9.02
C GLY A 600 -5.32 31.57 9.60
N PRO A 601 -5.87 31.69 10.82
CA PRO A 601 -6.07 32.98 11.44
C PRO A 601 -4.73 33.68 11.66
N LEU A 602 -4.66 34.96 11.29
CA LEU A 602 -3.64 35.89 11.78
C LEU A 602 -3.69 35.86 13.30
N THR A 603 -2.74 35.17 13.93
CA THR A 603 -2.56 35.24 15.38
C THR A 603 -1.32 36.09 15.61
N GLN A 604 -1.54 37.21 16.31
CA GLN A 604 -0.50 38.14 16.73
C GLN A 604 0.66 37.42 17.40
N ALA A 605 1.86 37.94 17.15
CA ALA A 605 3.11 37.50 17.73
C ALA A 605 3.00 37.32 19.25
N ALA A 606 3.02 36.07 19.70
CA ALA A 606 3.49 35.72 21.03
C ALA A 606 4.96 35.31 20.88
N SER A 607 5.83 36.01 21.61
CA SER A 607 7.28 35.89 21.58
C SER A 607 7.77 34.43 21.65
N PRO A 608 8.76 34.03 20.83
CA PRO A 608 9.42 32.75 21.02
C PRO A 608 10.18 32.79 22.34
N ALA A 609 9.90 31.83 23.23
CA ALA A 609 10.82 31.52 24.32
C ALA A 609 12.18 31.12 23.69
N PRO A 610 13.31 31.59 24.25
CA PRO A 610 14.61 31.43 23.61
C PRO A 610 15.06 29.97 23.70
N ASN A 611 14.94 29.22 22.60
CA ASN A 611 15.76 28.03 22.39
C ASN A 611 17.18 28.47 22.04
N ASN A 612 17.91 28.94 23.06
CA ASN A 612 19.35 29.05 23.04
C ASN A 612 19.91 27.62 23.05
N ASN A 613 20.05 27.02 21.87
CA ASN A 613 20.99 25.92 21.60
C ASN A 613 21.43 25.89 20.12
N ILE A 614 21.21 26.99 19.39
CA ILE A 614 21.80 27.22 18.07
C ILE A 614 22.88 28.26 18.26
N GLN A 615 24.07 27.81 18.69
CA GLN A 615 25.36 28.40 18.36
C GLN A 615 26.46 27.45 18.87
N GLU A 616 27.32 27.02 17.96
CA GLU A 616 28.61 26.36 18.22
C GLU A 616 28.60 24.93 18.78
N ALA A 617 28.31 23.95 17.91
CA ALA A 617 29.08 22.70 17.95
C ALA A 617 30.33 22.90 17.08
N VAL A 618 31.40 23.39 17.70
CA VAL A 618 32.75 23.47 17.14
C VAL A 618 33.19 22.05 16.77
N ILE A 619 33.42 21.82 15.48
CA ILE A 619 34.19 20.69 14.98
C ILE A 619 35.61 20.84 15.55
N GLN A 620 35.89 20.20 16.69
CA GLN A 620 37.25 20.11 17.21
C GLN A 620 38.05 19.16 16.31
N ARG A 621 38.93 19.76 15.50
CA ARG A 621 40.03 19.09 14.81
C ARG A 621 40.83 18.24 15.81
N TYR A 622 41.03 16.98 15.47
CA TYR A 622 42.07 16.15 16.08
C TYR A 622 43.24 16.03 15.10
N THR A 623 44.44 16.36 15.55
CA THR A 623 45.70 16.24 14.80
C THR A 623 46.70 15.50 15.69
N VAL A 624 47.31 14.44 15.17
CA VAL A 624 48.47 13.78 15.80
C VAL A 624 49.61 13.62 14.78
N LYS A 625 50.68 14.38 15.04
CA LYS A 625 52.12 14.16 14.79
C LYS A 625 52.63 13.92 13.37
N GLY A 626 52.92 15.04 12.68
CA GLY A 626 54.29 15.47 12.32
C GLY A 626 55.22 14.54 11.51
N LYS A 627 55.44 14.96 10.25
CA LYS A 627 56.49 14.63 9.24
C LYS A 627 56.19 13.52 8.23
N ASP A 628 56.24 13.98 6.98
CA ASP A 628 55.88 13.33 5.73
C ASP A 628 56.78 12.16 5.34
N VAL A 629 56.17 11.06 4.92
CA VAL A 629 56.62 10.28 3.76
C VAL A 629 55.39 9.86 2.95
N VAL A 630 55.36 10.34 1.71
CA VAL A 630 54.43 9.96 0.64
C VAL A 630 54.42 8.44 0.47
N ARG A 631 53.27 7.82 0.74
CA ARG A 631 52.85 6.58 0.07
C ARG A 631 51.53 6.87 -0.63
N LEU A 632 51.58 6.80 -1.96
CA LEU A 632 50.44 6.83 -2.86
C LEU A 632 49.37 5.83 -2.36
N PHE A 633 48.32 6.33 -1.72
CA PHE A 633 47.01 5.71 -1.78
C PHE A 633 46.18 6.58 -2.70
N VAL A 634 46.18 6.15 -3.96
CA VAL A 634 45.32 6.68 -5.01
C VAL A 634 43.88 6.46 -4.56
N LEU A 635 43.23 7.54 -4.16
CA LEU A 635 41.77 7.66 -4.10
C LEU A 635 41.21 7.23 -5.46
N TRP A 636 40.63 6.03 -5.53
CA TRP A 636 39.75 5.69 -6.64
C TRP A 636 38.41 6.39 -6.41
N PHE A 637 38.35 7.64 -6.86
CA PHE A 637 37.11 8.21 -7.38
C PHE A 637 36.63 7.32 -8.53
N PHE A 638 35.37 6.92 -8.52
CA PHE A 638 34.73 6.35 -9.70
C PHE A 638 34.85 7.37 -10.86
N ASN A 639 35.76 7.06 -11.79
CA ASN A 639 35.99 7.76 -13.04
C ASN A 639 35.18 7.06 -14.14
N PRO A 640 34.46 7.76 -15.04
CA PRO A 640 33.55 7.15 -16.03
C PRO A 640 34.21 6.32 -17.15
N LYS A 641 35.48 5.91 -17.02
CA LYS A 641 36.16 5.05 -18.00
C LYS A 641 36.18 3.56 -17.65
N CYS A 642 35.78 3.15 -16.44
CA CYS A 642 35.73 1.71 -16.08
C CYS A 642 34.38 1.01 -16.28
N LEU A 643 33.34 1.71 -16.76
CA LEU A 643 32.18 1.03 -17.35
C LEU A 643 32.47 0.49 -18.76
N HIS A 644 33.56 0.95 -19.39
CA HIS A 644 33.93 0.57 -20.76
C HIS A 644 34.84 -0.67 -20.85
N GLU A 645 35.35 -1.19 -19.72
CA GLU A 645 36.15 -2.43 -19.71
C GLU A 645 35.60 -3.55 -18.83
N CYS A 646 34.67 -3.30 -17.90
CA CYS A 646 33.92 -4.37 -17.23
C CYS A 646 32.64 -4.82 -17.96
N LEU A 647 32.36 -4.24 -19.13
CA LEU A 647 31.35 -4.74 -20.10
C LEU A 647 32.02 -5.35 -21.34
N LYS A 648 33.26 -5.84 -21.23
CA LYS A 648 33.92 -6.58 -22.32
C LYS A 648 33.59 -8.09 -22.34
N ASP A 649 32.99 -8.66 -21.29
CA ASP A 649 32.69 -10.11 -21.25
C ASP A 649 31.26 -10.47 -20.80
N ILE A 650 30.23 -9.74 -21.24
CA ILE A 650 28.87 -10.31 -21.37
C ILE A 650 28.38 -10.07 -22.79
N LEU A 651 28.93 -10.91 -23.67
CA LEU A 651 28.44 -11.21 -24.99
C LEU A 651 27.16 -12.08 -24.83
N VAL A 652 25.97 -11.48 -24.76
CA VAL A 652 24.75 -12.25 -25.04
C VAL A 652 24.57 -12.26 -26.55
N LEU A 653 25.14 -13.30 -27.17
CA LEU A 653 24.84 -13.76 -28.51
C LEU A 653 23.33 -14.02 -28.64
N PHE A 654 22.63 -13.23 -29.44
CA PHE A 654 21.47 -13.76 -30.17
C PHE A 654 21.99 -14.41 -31.44
N CYS A 655 22.20 -15.72 -31.37
CA CYS A 655 22.44 -16.55 -32.55
C CYS A 655 21.08 -17.01 -33.08
N SER A 656 20.64 -16.44 -34.19
CA SER A 656 19.71 -17.12 -35.09
C SER A 656 20.39 -17.18 -36.45
N VAL A 657 21.05 -18.31 -36.72
CA VAL A 657 21.52 -18.64 -38.06
C VAL A 657 20.35 -19.24 -38.84
N SER A 658 19.91 -18.53 -39.87
CA SER A 658 19.28 -19.14 -41.03
C SER A 658 19.90 -18.53 -42.28
N SER A 659 20.23 -19.43 -43.20
CA SER A 659 21.19 -19.30 -44.29
C SER A 659 20.83 -18.28 -45.38
N GLY A 660 21.84 -17.59 -45.90
CA GLY A 660 21.79 -17.07 -47.27
C GLY A 660 22.42 -15.68 -47.43
N LYS A 661 23.69 -15.67 -47.86
CA LYS A 661 24.43 -14.57 -48.51
C LYS A 661 23.71 -13.21 -48.59
N HIS A 662 24.05 -12.25 -47.74
CA HIS A 662 24.13 -10.81 -48.08
C HIS A 662 24.89 -10.05 -46.97
N THR A 663 25.75 -9.11 -47.39
CA THR A 663 26.62 -8.26 -46.56
C THR A 663 25.82 -7.47 -45.51
N LEU A 664 26.18 -7.60 -44.23
CA LEU A 664 25.58 -6.84 -43.12
C LEU A 664 26.27 -5.48 -42.99
N LEU A 665 25.54 -4.38 -43.20
CA LEU A 665 26.03 -3.03 -42.94
C LEU A 665 25.74 -2.68 -41.46
N ILE A 666 26.76 -2.69 -40.61
CA ILE A 666 26.66 -2.25 -39.22
C ILE A 666 26.94 -0.74 -39.19
N SER A 667 25.92 0.07 -38.94
CA SER A 667 26.10 1.50 -38.62
C SER A 667 26.52 1.62 -37.16
N LEU A 668 27.81 1.85 -36.91
CA LEU A 668 28.32 2.35 -35.64
C LEU A 668 28.16 3.88 -35.63
N THR A 669 27.18 4.38 -34.86
CA THR A 669 27.12 5.82 -34.54
C THR A 669 27.94 6.07 -33.28
N ILE A 670 29.17 6.55 -33.46
CA ILE A 670 30.03 7.05 -32.36
C ILE A 670 29.50 8.43 -31.96
N TYR A 671 28.92 8.56 -30.76
CA TYR A 671 28.55 9.88 -30.23
C TYR A 671 29.79 10.63 -29.73
N SER A 672 29.97 11.84 -30.24
CA SER A 672 31.03 12.82 -29.91
C SER A 672 30.87 13.40 -28.48
N PRO A 673 31.97 13.79 -27.78
CA PRO A 673 31.90 14.33 -26.42
C PRO A 673 31.97 15.87 -26.40
N VAL A 674 30.86 16.59 -26.67
CA VAL A 674 30.75 18.04 -26.40
C VAL A 674 29.29 18.43 -26.15
N HIS A 675 28.82 18.47 -24.91
CA HIS A 675 27.51 19.08 -24.59
C HIS A 675 27.57 19.89 -23.29
N HIS A 676 27.43 21.21 -23.41
CA HIS A 676 27.18 22.13 -22.31
C HIS A 676 25.68 22.12 -22.06
N GLU A 677 25.19 21.39 -21.06
CA GLU A 677 23.74 21.23 -20.86
C GLU A 677 23.33 21.47 -19.41
N LEU A 678 22.16 22.06 -19.26
CA LEU A 678 21.49 22.29 -17.99
C LEU A 678 20.18 21.50 -18.02
N MET A 679 20.00 20.61 -17.04
CA MET A 679 18.70 19.97 -16.87
C MET A 679 17.81 20.89 -16.04
N ILE A 680 16.65 21.20 -16.61
CA ILE A 680 15.62 21.97 -15.98
C ILE A 680 14.42 21.06 -15.81
N TYR A 681 13.92 20.98 -14.58
CA TYR A 681 12.60 20.46 -14.29
C TYR A 681 11.72 21.63 -13.84
N ALA A 682 10.66 21.88 -14.61
CA ALA A 682 9.68 22.92 -14.33
C ALA A 682 8.33 22.28 -13.99
N HIS A 683 7.80 22.62 -12.82
CA HIS A 683 6.50 22.14 -12.35
C HIS A 683 5.59 23.32 -12.01
N ILE A 684 4.30 23.17 -12.29
CA ILE A 684 3.32 24.24 -12.08
C ILE A 684 2.24 23.77 -11.16
N TYR A 685 2.00 24.59 -10.15
CA TYR A 685 1.01 24.31 -9.14
C TYR A 685 0.34 25.60 -8.68
N THR A 686 -0.96 25.72 -8.93
CA THR A 686 -1.84 26.79 -8.40
C THR A 686 -1.23 28.20 -8.45
N GLY A 687 -0.74 28.63 -9.63
CA GLY A 687 -0.14 29.96 -9.81
C GLY A 687 1.32 30.10 -9.38
N HIS A 688 1.97 28.99 -8.98
CA HIS A 688 3.40 28.90 -8.70
C HIS A 688 4.13 28.17 -9.82
N ILE A 689 5.32 28.67 -10.20
CA ILE A 689 6.28 27.93 -11.03
C ILE A 689 7.47 27.55 -10.16
N LEU A 690 7.71 26.24 -10.10
CA LEU A 690 8.79 25.61 -9.35
C LEU A 690 9.85 25.12 -10.33
N ILE A 691 11.08 25.62 -10.20
CA ILE A 691 12.16 25.31 -11.14
C ILE A 691 13.36 24.74 -10.39
N TYR A 692 13.77 23.54 -10.78
CA TYR A 692 14.96 22.89 -10.25
C TYR A 692 16.04 22.79 -11.31
N PHE A 693 17.26 23.02 -10.87
CA PHE A 693 18.44 23.07 -11.71
C PHE A 693 19.40 21.96 -11.33
N PHE A 694 19.66 21.07 -12.29
CA PHE A 694 20.78 20.13 -12.23
C PHE A 694 21.80 20.53 -13.30
N PHE A 695 23.07 20.63 -12.91
CA PHE A 695 24.06 21.27 -13.77
C PHE A 695 25.39 20.51 -13.82
N PHE A 696 25.97 20.50 -15.01
CA PHE A 696 27.27 19.95 -15.34
C PHE A 696 28.05 20.98 -16.17
N GLN A 697 29.19 21.48 -15.69
CA GLN A 697 30.13 22.24 -16.54
C GLN A 697 31.56 22.21 -16.01
N GLN A 698 32.48 21.80 -16.89
CA GLN A 698 33.93 21.78 -16.66
C GLN A 698 34.57 23.19 -16.58
N ARG A 699 35.85 23.20 -16.14
CA ARG A 699 36.73 24.34 -15.81
C ARG A 699 36.48 25.64 -16.57
N LEU A 700 36.63 26.76 -15.85
CA LEU A 700 36.76 28.09 -16.47
C LEU A 700 37.90 28.06 -17.50
N ALA A 701 37.83 28.90 -18.55
CA ALA A 701 38.82 28.95 -19.64
C ALA A 701 40.29 29.12 -19.19
N ASN A 702 40.50 29.57 -17.96
CA ASN A 702 41.80 29.71 -17.30
C ASN A 702 42.25 28.49 -16.48
N GLY A 703 41.54 27.36 -16.55
CA GLY A 703 41.83 26.12 -15.83
C GLY A 703 41.39 26.09 -14.35
N SER A 704 40.84 27.17 -13.82
CA SER A 704 40.41 27.26 -12.41
C SER A 704 39.01 26.67 -12.16
N THR A 705 38.77 26.19 -10.94
CA THR A 705 37.47 25.68 -10.50
C THR A 705 36.49 26.83 -10.23
N PRO A 706 35.27 26.84 -10.80
CA PRO A 706 34.32 27.94 -10.62
C PRO A 706 33.66 27.94 -9.24
N ASP A 707 33.28 29.14 -8.77
CA ASP A 707 32.35 29.35 -7.67
C ASP A 707 30.96 29.64 -8.27
N ALA A 708 30.34 28.59 -8.81
CA ALA A 708 29.18 28.71 -9.68
C ALA A 708 27.88 28.99 -8.89
N TYR A 709 27.00 29.79 -9.47
CA TYR A 709 25.60 29.95 -9.06
C TYR A 709 24.73 30.30 -10.28
N VAL A 710 23.46 29.93 -10.21
CA VAL A 710 22.47 30.25 -11.25
C VAL A 710 21.67 31.47 -10.83
N VAL A 711 21.43 32.36 -11.78
CA VAL A 711 20.50 33.49 -11.69
C VAL A 711 19.42 33.28 -12.71
N THR A 712 18.17 33.42 -12.31
CA THR A 712 17.02 33.20 -13.18
C THR A 712 16.09 34.41 -13.19
N ARG A 713 15.43 34.66 -14.32
CA ARG A 713 14.36 35.65 -14.46
C ARG A 713 13.24 35.07 -15.31
N LEU A 714 12.02 35.26 -14.87
CA LEU A 714 10.83 34.90 -15.64
C LEU A 714 10.36 36.11 -16.44
N ARG A 715 10.46 36.06 -17.77
CA ARG A 715 10.07 37.11 -18.71
C ARG A 715 8.66 36.88 -19.26
N PRO A 716 7.89 37.95 -19.58
CA PRO A 716 8.19 39.35 -19.28
C PRO A 716 8.16 39.63 -17.77
N ASP A 717 9.15 40.39 -17.29
CA ASP A 717 9.31 40.81 -15.88
C ASP A 717 9.14 42.33 -15.78
N PRO A 718 7.93 42.88 -16.01
CA PRO A 718 7.71 44.32 -16.13
C PRO A 718 8.10 45.09 -14.87
N TYR A 719 8.06 44.43 -13.70
CA TYR A 719 8.39 45.01 -12.40
C TYR A 719 9.77 44.64 -11.88
N SER A 720 10.58 43.90 -12.64
CA SER A 720 11.91 43.40 -12.22
C SER A 720 11.90 42.60 -10.90
N ARG A 721 10.80 41.89 -10.60
CA ARG A 721 10.58 41.15 -9.34
C ARG A 721 10.86 39.65 -9.46
N SER A 722 11.04 39.13 -10.67
CA SER A 722 11.17 37.70 -10.92
C SER A 722 12.62 37.19 -10.82
N LYS A 723 13.58 38.05 -10.48
CA LYS A 723 14.95 37.62 -10.27
C LYS A 723 15.05 36.66 -9.08
N ARG A 724 15.60 35.47 -9.32
CA ARG A 724 15.97 34.50 -8.28
C ARG A 724 17.43 34.08 -8.47
N LYS A 725 18.05 33.57 -7.42
CA LYS A 725 19.46 33.17 -7.42
C LYS A 725 19.66 31.96 -6.52
N THR A 726 20.46 31.00 -6.96
CA THR A 726 20.87 29.86 -6.14
C THR A 726 22.05 30.17 -5.21
N LYS A 727 22.28 29.31 -4.23
CA LYS A 727 23.51 29.25 -3.44
C LYS A 727 24.72 29.05 -4.35
N VAL A 728 25.85 29.55 -3.87
CA VAL A 728 27.14 29.45 -4.58
C VAL A 728 27.78 28.12 -4.23
N VAL A 729 27.98 27.27 -5.24
CA VAL A 729 28.76 26.04 -5.12
C VAL A 729 30.21 26.38 -5.40
N ARG A 730 31.05 26.26 -4.37
CA ARG A 730 32.45 26.70 -4.43
C ARG A 730 33.38 25.58 -4.88
N ASN A 731 34.41 25.91 -5.65
CA ASN A 731 35.48 25.01 -6.05
C ASN A 731 35.03 23.65 -6.63
N ASN A 732 33.95 23.63 -7.41
CA ASN A 732 33.40 22.38 -7.96
C ASN A 732 33.33 22.44 -9.49
N VAL A 733 33.88 21.42 -10.16
CA VAL A 733 33.85 21.24 -11.62
C VAL A 733 32.57 20.60 -12.13
N ASN A 734 31.69 20.12 -11.24
CA ASN A 734 30.33 19.69 -11.54
C ASN A 734 29.39 20.25 -10.47
N PRO A 735 29.12 21.57 -10.48
CA PRO A 735 28.33 22.17 -9.41
C PRO A 735 26.86 21.77 -9.54
N THR A 736 26.39 20.91 -8.65
CA THR A 736 24.97 20.60 -8.47
C THR A 736 24.37 21.62 -7.51
N PHE A 737 23.39 22.41 -7.98
CA PHE A 737 22.74 23.42 -7.16
C PHE A 737 21.72 22.80 -6.19
N ASN A 738 20.98 21.79 -6.66
CA ASN A 738 19.93 21.08 -5.93
C ASN A 738 18.97 22.03 -5.19
N GLU A 739 18.67 23.17 -5.81
CA GLU A 739 17.90 24.25 -5.23
C GLU A 739 16.66 24.52 -6.07
N LEU A 740 15.55 24.72 -5.37
CA LEU A 740 14.28 25.08 -5.95
C LEU A 740 14.09 26.58 -5.93
N LEU A 741 13.79 27.14 -7.10
CA LEU A 741 13.40 28.54 -7.21
C LEU A 741 11.89 28.62 -7.42
N GLU A 742 11.21 29.33 -6.52
CA GLU A 742 9.77 29.55 -6.53
C GLU A 742 9.43 30.93 -7.13
N TYR A 743 8.49 30.92 -8.06
CA TYR A 743 7.88 32.09 -8.67
C TYR A 743 6.40 32.11 -8.34
N THR A 744 5.96 33.07 -7.53
CA THR A 744 4.56 33.27 -7.15
C THR A 744 3.82 34.13 -8.16
N ASP A 745 2.49 34.09 -8.14
CA ASP A 745 1.60 34.98 -8.90
C ASP A 745 1.79 34.89 -10.42
N VAL A 746 1.96 33.68 -10.94
CA VAL A 746 2.04 33.41 -12.37
C VAL A 746 0.74 32.77 -12.86
N PRO A 747 -0.28 33.57 -13.23
CA PRO A 747 -1.60 33.06 -13.59
C PRO A 747 -1.62 32.33 -14.94
N THR A 748 -0.69 32.66 -15.85
CA THR A 748 -0.58 32.04 -17.17
C THR A 748 0.88 31.82 -17.55
N LEU A 749 1.12 30.73 -18.28
CA LEU A 749 2.41 30.43 -18.90
C LEU A 749 2.57 30.96 -20.31
N HIS A 750 1.49 31.44 -20.92
CA HIS A 750 1.52 31.85 -22.30
C HIS A 750 2.58 32.94 -22.49
N GLU A 751 3.51 32.69 -23.42
CA GLU A 751 4.65 33.57 -23.73
C GLU A 751 5.67 33.78 -22.59
N LYS A 752 5.66 32.95 -21.54
CA LYS A 752 6.66 33.02 -20.47
C LYS A 752 7.99 32.38 -20.89
N VAL A 753 9.07 33.12 -20.72
CA VAL A 753 10.44 32.66 -20.98
C VAL A 753 11.25 32.74 -19.70
N LEU A 754 11.80 31.62 -19.27
CA LEU A 754 12.76 31.56 -18.19
C LEU A 754 14.17 31.85 -18.74
N GLU A 755 14.66 33.04 -18.45
CA GLU A 755 16.05 33.44 -18.67
C GLU A 755 16.91 32.84 -17.56
N VAL A 756 17.87 31.98 -17.90
CA VAL A 756 18.76 31.31 -16.96
C VAL A 756 20.20 31.72 -17.24
N THR A 757 20.91 32.21 -16.24
CA THR A 757 22.30 32.68 -16.35
C THR A 757 23.15 32.03 -15.28
N VAL A 758 24.21 31.34 -15.68
CA VAL A 758 25.23 30.81 -14.78
C VAL A 758 26.32 31.85 -14.59
N LYS A 759 26.70 32.08 -13.33
CA LYS A 759 27.75 33.04 -12.96
C LYS A 759 28.75 32.40 -12.02
N SER A 760 30.01 32.84 -12.09
CA SER A 760 31.08 32.48 -11.16
C SER A 760 31.76 33.75 -10.66
N LYS A 761 31.87 33.94 -9.34
CA LYS A 761 32.47 35.16 -8.73
C LYS A 761 31.96 36.48 -9.35
N LYS A 762 30.64 36.55 -9.62
CA LYS A 762 29.94 37.66 -10.31
C LYS A 762 30.22 37.81 -11.82
N ALA A 763 31.18 37.07 -12.39
CA ALA A 763 31.39 37.00 -13.83
C ALA A 763 30.33 36.12 -14.50
N PHE A 764 29.94 36.52 -15.72
CA PHE A 764 29.08 35.71 -16.59
C PHE A 764 29.85 34.47 -17.06
N VAL A 765 29.19 33.32 -17.05
CA VAL A 765 29.76 32.08 -17.59
C VAL A 765 28.99 31.68 -18.84
N VAL A 766 27.69 31.45 -18.72
CA VAL A 766 26.84 30.97 -19.82
C VAL A 766 25.37 31.26 -19.52
N ALA A 767 24.50 31.27 -20.54
CA ALA A 767 23.06 31.46 -20.37
C ALA A 767 22.23 30.56 -21.30
N THR A 768 20.95 30.40 -20.97
CA THR A 768 19.96 29.78 -21.83
C THR A 768 18.58 30.39 -21.57
N ASN A 769 17.72 30.37 -22.58
CA ASN A 769 16.36 30.86 -22.51
C ASN A 769 15.41 29.68 -22.73
N VAL A 770 14.57 29.39 -21.74
CA VAL A 770 13.62 28.28 -21.81
C VAL A 770 12.20 28.81 -21.93
N ARG A 771 11.55 28.52 -23.06
CA ARG A 771 10.11 28.77 -23.22
C ARG A 771 9.34 27.76 -22.37
N LEU A 772 8.55 28.24 -21.43
CA LEU A 772 7.77 27.39 -20.52
C LEU A 772 6.45 26.99 -21.22
N GLU A 773 6.54 26.00 -22.10
CA GLU A 773 5.42 25.41 -22.84
C GLU A 773 5.05 24.03 -22.25
N GLU A 774 3.84 23.51 -22.51
CA GLU A 774 3.36 22.21 -21.99
C GLU A 774 4.35 21.04 -22.20
N LYS A 775 5.10 21.08 -23.31
CA LYS A 775 6.09 20.05 -23.64
C LYS A 775 7.26 20.00 -22.65
N VAL A 776 7.55 21.08 -21.93
CA VAL A 776 8.64 21.23 -20.95
C VAL A 776 8.19 20.90 -19.53
N LEU A 777 6.90 21.06 -19.25
CA LEU A 777 6.36 20.89 -17.91
C LEU A 777 6.34 19.41 -17.49
N ASP A 778 6.63 19.19 -16.20
CA ASP A 778 6.61 17.89 -15.55
C ASP A 778 7.50 16.84 -16.24
N LYS A 779 8.49 17.31 -17.02
CA LYS A 779 9.46 16.48 -17.73
C LYS A 779 10.86 16.98 -17.43
N GLU A 780 11.78 16.03 -17.31
CA GLU A 780 13.19 16.33 -17.24
C GLU A 780 13.68 16.67 -18.64
N GLN A 781 14.13 17.91 -18.84
CA GLN A 781 14.63 18.34 -20.13
C GLN A 781 16.01 18.97 -20.00
N TRP A 782 16.92 18.47 -20.83
CA TRP A 782 18.24 19.02 -21.00
C TRP A 782 18.18 20.17 -22.00
N PHE A 783 18.67 21.33 -21.58
CA PHE A 783 18.77 22.52 -22.40
C PHE A 783 20.24 22.83 -22.66
N PRO A 784 20.64 23.00 -23.94
CA PRO A 784 21.98 23.44 -24.24
C PRO A 784 22.21 24.85 -23.67
N LEU A 785 23.37 25.00 -23.04
CA LEU A 785 23.88 26.24 -22.51
C LEU A 785 24.75 26.89 -23.58
N GLY A 786 24.35 28.08 -24.01
CA GLY A 786 25.04 28.83 -25.05
C GLY A 786 25.50 30.21 -24.58
N ASN A 787 26.32 30.86 -25.39
CA ASN A 787 26.53 32.30 -25.27
C ASN A 787 25.31 32.99 -25.91
N SER A 788 24.18 32.99 -25.21
CA SER A 788 23.06 33.84 -25.62
C SER A 788 23.11 35.13 -24.79
N PRO A 789 23.73 36.22 -25.28
CA PRO A 789 23.23 37.53 -24.95
C PRO A 789 21.84 37.69 -25.61
N ILE A 790 21.04 38.52 -24.95
CA ILE A 790 19.70 39.02 -25.28
C ILE A 790 19.27 38.83 -26.74
#